data_AF-A0A9E4BVJ2-F1
#
_entry.id   AF-A0A9E4BVJ2-F1
#
_cell.length_a   1.000
_cell.length_b   1.000
_cell.length_c   1.000
_cell.angle_alpha   90.00
_cell.angle_beta   90.00
_cell.angle_gamma   90.00
#
_symmetry.space_group_name_H-M   'P 1'
#
loop_
_entity.id
_entity.type
_entity.pdbx_description
1 polymer ?
#
loop_
_entity_poly.entity_id
_entity_poly.type
_entity_poly.pdbx_seq_one_letter_code
_entity_poly.pdbx_strand_id
1 'polypeptide(L)'
;MAFSPAIQETDLGQGICISAPAGDSYQDAAGGLRAVLEDTLKATVEVLPDGELDAGGRHVIALGNMMDSAFLRTLYFRAYDLTDRVWPGPGGWVVRTVPHTLGDVGRVLVAGVSSAEDVADAAGALAGAIAEHGPVLPFQYQVHPGRWSDLYVKPAEELLAKSDRDLEQESIGGGSGDWTYMMVVADMGMLAVQTGNEALMSTFCRQICHFARTRWFERTLEDPTLIHGFIRVLLLPFTILENHPALPASLREQTLEALLGLFRSAEGAGNTGLLSCVGVDRVRQNHQTRSALDMFYGGRYFHQVHGLAEGLAWMKLAEVFFAPQMASNKPVCDSWGHQWGASLFNTADYALAAGKTDYFASRPYLEGVDRALLAHSNLERGPEQYCRMAAAVTGNDEYLQLCESIDEGAVAERTIRGAEDPLRSWVTGRPAASPERLGRVGVAPLSRLFYDSIEEYTTFAPTNGIYLRNLPYEHTFDKVYFRSGWTDQDDYLLLDGISGGSHSYQDGNCIVRYTSRGVSWFRFAGGHQPATVRDYTGVSVSVDGAGPGCESRYAALRYLQEGENLAVAGTSMTYPEQGDWYRHIVYSRDGWFLVIDEVWPVVAGDFLVECRWHLLGDTTLTDGLLRSVQGDAQLSMRHAGSGWQELVASDYWCAEEHSRWVQRSLTALQPGKGTRMATLFWTDPAPDVRDLSLVEEENSFRIEVGGDTVTIVLEKEAESPAVTASGATLPTAGRNVDASDSAPFGMTGGLDEPVWRTRCADAVTALDIGNDWGFAGDGVGVTAFNSDGDQLWTRAIDGGVCAVAALDDGGAVVGGDGETVYRLDASGETLWSCHGSP
;
A
#
# COMPACT_ATOMS: atom_id res chain seq x y z
N MET A 1 38.00 3.07 -13.43
CA MET A 1 37.52 4.01 -12.38
C MET A 1 38.05 3.45 -11.07
N ALA A 2 38.68 4.24 -10.20
CA ALA A 2 39.28 3.70 -8.97
C ALA A 2 38.31 3.92 -7.80
N PHE A 3 37.88 2.83 -7.15
CA PHE A 3 37.08 2.91 -5.92
C PHE A 3 37.94 3.31 -4.73
N SER A 4 37.35 4.01 -3.77
CA SER A 4 37.98 4.32 -2.49
C SER A 4 38.45 3.03 -1.79
N PRO A 5 39.64 3.06 -1.14
CA PRO A 5 40.16 1.90 -0.41
C PRO A 5 39.26 1.58 0.80
N ALA A 6 39.30 0.31 1.22
CA ALA A 6 38.61 -0.11 2.42
C ALA A 6 39.20 0.58 3.67
N ILE A 7 38.35 0.89 4.63
CA ILE A 7 38.70 1.42 5.93
C ILE A 7 39.30 0.29 6.77
N GLN A 8 40.58 0.40 7.13
CA GLN A 8 41.30 -0.66 7.85
C GLN A 8 41.47 -0.37 9.35
N GLU A 9 41.63 0.90 9.73
CA GLU A 9 41.99 1.29 11.10
C GLU A 9 41.45 2.68 11.44
N THR A 10 41.05 2.89 12.69
CA THR A 10 40.56 4.14 13.29
C THR A 10 41.60 4.68 14.27
N ASP A 11 42.12 5.88 14.01
CA ASP A 11 43.06 6.57 14.90
C ASP A 11 42.29 7.39 15.95
N LEU A 12 42.13 6.79 17.14
CA LEU A 12 41.42 7.39 18.27
C LEU A 12 42.14 8.64 18.83
N GLY A 13 43.40 8.87 18.46
CA GLY A 13 44.18 10.05 18.84
C GLY A 13 43.68 11.36 18.21
N GLN A 14 42.81 11.28 17.19
CA GLN A 14 42.24 12.44 16.51
C GLN A 14 41.07 13.10 17.27
N GLY A 15 40.78 12.62 18.49
CA GLY A 15 39.74 13.13 19.37
C GLY A 15 38.51 12.23 19.36
N ILE A 16 38.04 11.85 20.56
CA ILE A 16 36.94 10.92 20.76
C ILE A 16 36.07 11.31 21.95
N CYS A 17 34.77 11.02 21.85
CA CYS A 17 33.83 11.09 22.96
C CYS A 17 32.93 9.85 23.00
N ILE A 18 32.31 9.62 24.16
CA ILE A 18 31.33 8.54 24.36
C ILE A 18 29.94 9.16 24.42
N SER A 19 29.01 8.68 23.60
CA SER A 19 27.58 8.95 23.73
C SER A 19 26.93 7.83 24.54
N ALA A 20 26.38 8.17 25.71
CA ALA A 20 25.75 7.22 26.61
C ALA A 20 24.28 7.62 26.86
N PRO A 21 23.32 6.69 26.68
CA PRO A 21 21.95 6.87 27.14
C PRO A 21 21.85 7.13 28.64
N ALA A 22 20.68 7.60 29.07
CA ALA A 22 20.33 7.64 30.49
C ALA A 22 20.18 6.22 31.05
N GLY A 23 20.50 6.05 32.34
CA GLY A 23 20.35 4.78 33.08
C GLY A 23 21.68 4.24 33.59
N ASP A 24 21.64 3.64 34.78
CA ASP A 24 22.84 3.24 35.53
C ASP A 24 23.75 2.30 34.73
N SER A 25 23.18 1.28 34.06
CA SER A 25 23.95 0.33 33.23
C SER A 25 24.77 1.02 32.13
N TYR A 26 24.19 2.03 31.47
CA TYR A 26 24.88 2.77 30.41
C TYR A 26 25.97 3.69 30.97
N GLN A 27 25.70 4.36 32.09
CA GLN A 27 26.66 5.26 32.73
C GLN A 27 27.86 4.49 33.30
N ASP A 28 27.61 3.32 33.89
CA ASP A 28 28.67 2.45 34.40
C ASP A 28 29.55 1.91 33.26
N ALA A 29 28.92 1.42 32.18
CA ALA A 29 29.64 0.94 31.00
C ALA A 29 30.46 2.05 30.32
N ALA A 30 29.90 3.26 30.18
CA ALA A 30 30.61 4.42 29.66
C ALA A 30 31.78 4.82 30.57
N GLY A 31 31.61 4.75 31.89
CA GLY A 31 32.66 5.02 32.87
C GLY A 31 33.84 4.03 32.75
N GLY A 32 33.54 2.75 32.56
CA GLY A 32 34.54 1.70 32.30
C GLY A 32 35.31 1.93 30.99
N LEU A 33 34.59 2.20 29.90
CA LEU A 33 35.20 2.52 28.60
C LEU A 33 36.07 3.78 28.65
N ARG A 34 35.59 4.83 29.31
CA ARG A 34 36.36 6.07 29.52
C ARG A 34 37.68 5.77 30.19
N ALA A 35 37.70 4.98 31.27
CA ALA A 35 38.93 4.67 31.99
C ALA A 35 39.98 3.99 31.09
N VAL A 36 39.57 3.06 30.23
CA VAL A 36 40.47 2.38 29.28
C VAL A 36 40.96 3.32 28.18
N LEU A 37 40.09 4.18 27.67
CA LEU A 37 40.47 5.18 26.66
C LEU A 37 41.42 6.22 27.22
N GLU A 38 41.18 6.75 28.42
CA GLU A 38 42.05 7.72 29.06
C GLU A 38 43.43 7.13 29.37
N ASP A 39 43.50 5.86 29.78
CA ASP A 39 44.77 5.16 29.95
C ASP A 39 45.47 4.92 28.59
N THR A 40 44.73 4.61 27.53
CA THR A 40 45.31 4.33 26.21
C THR A 40 45.81 5.59 25.50
N LEU A 41 44.99 6.65 25.52
CA LEU A 41 45.23 7.91 24.81
C LEU A 41 46.05 8.91 25.62
N LYS A 42 46.15 8.71 26.94
CA LYS A 42 46.75 9.66 27.89
C LYS A 42 46.11 11.06 27.78
N ALA A 43 44.81 11.10 27.49
CA ALA A 43 43.99 12.30 27.33
C ALA A 43 42.62 12.09 27.96
N THR A 44 41.98 13.16 28.44
CA THR A 44 40.62 13.11 29.00
C THR A 44 39.61 12.77 27.91
N VAL A 45 38.67 11.88 28.22
CA VAL A 45 37.58 11.50 27.30
C VAL A 45 36.25 11.89 27.92
N GLU A 46 35.46 12.65 27.16
CA GLU A 46 34.15 13.10 27.58
C GLU A 46 33.11 11.98 27.39
N VAL A 47 32.26 11.81 28.41
CA VAL A 47 31.00 11.07 28.30
C VAL A 47 29.90 12.12 28.19
N LEU A 48 29.23 12.14 27.05
CA LEU A 48 28.19 13.11 26.72
C LEU A 48 26.82 12.44 26.85
N PRO A 49 25.83 13.14 27.43
CA PRO A 49 24.44 12.73 27.35
C PRO A 49 24.01 12.64 25.88
N ASP A 50 23.38 11.53 25.51
CA ASP A 50 23.07 11.23 24.11
C ASP A 50 22.17 12.29 23.41
N GLY A 51 21.24 12.92 24.14
CA GLY A 51 20.37 13.97 23.59
C GLY A 51 21.06 15.32 23.33
N GLU A 52 22.31 15.49 23.78
CA GLU A 52 23.09 16.73 23.69
C GLU A 52 24.41 16.52 22.90
N LEU A 53 24.51 15.42 22.15
CA LEU A 53 25.74 15.05 21.45
C LEU A 53 26.09 16.07 20.35
N ASP A 54 27.06 16.93 20.65
CA ASP A 54 27.85 17.68 19.66
C ASP A 54 29.24 17.04 19.53
N ALA A 55 29.42 16.25 18.48
CA ALA A 55 30.68 15.57 18.23
C ALA A 55 31.78 16.53 17.74
N GLY A 56 31.44 17.66 17.10
CA GLY A 56 32.40 18.67 16.64
C GLY A 56 33.62 18.12 15.87
N GLY A 57 33.45 17.17 14.94
CA GLY A 57 34.57 16.54 14.23
C GLY A 57 35.14 15.27 14.88
N ARG A 58 34.84 15.03 16.16
CA ARG A 58 35.41 13.91 16.94
C ARG A 58 34.81 12.57 16.52
N HIS A 59 35.58 11.51 16.81
CA HIS A 59 35.07 10.15 16.80
C HIS A 59 34.07 9.95 17.94
N VAL A 60 33.10 9.06 17.76
CA VAL A 60 32.04 8.79 18.74
C VAL A 60 31.99 7.29 19.03
N ILE A 61 32.00 6.92 20.32
CA ILE A 61 31.55 5.60 20.76
C ILE A 61 30.11 5.74 21.23
N ALA A 62 29.17 5.08 20.56
CA ALA A 62 27.76 5.14 20.89
C ALA A 62 27.30 3.82 21.53
N LEU A 63 26.64 3.92 22.69
CA LEU A 63 26.14 2.76 23.44
C LEU A 63 24.61 2.60 23.26
N GLY A 64 24.14 1.36 23.15
CA GLY A 64 22.70 1.04 23.18
C GLY A 64 22.10 0.62 21.85
N ASN A 65 20.91 1.13 21.52
CA ASN A 65 20.19 0.85 20.27
C ASN A 65 19.30 2.04 19.87
N MET A 66 18.52 1.90 18.80
CA MET A 66 17.63 2.96 18.30
C MET A 66 16.58 3.45 19.31
N MET A 67 16.20 2.64 20.29
CA MET A 67 15.20 3.00 21.31
C MET A 67 15.83 3.75 22.47
N ASP A 68 17.07 3.40 22.82
CA ASP A 68 17.78 3.93 23.99
C ASP A 68 18.62 5.18 23.66
N SER A 69 19.10 5.32 22.42
CA SER A 69 19.95 6.44 21.96
C SER A 69 19.33 7.15 20.74
N ALA A 70 19.13 8.46 20.84
CA ALA A 70 18.77 9.37 19.75
C ALA A 70 19.85 9.43 18.66
N PHE A 71 21.13 9.34 19.02
CA PHE A 71 22.21 9.27 18.03
C PHE A 71 22.13 7.97 17.22
N LEU A 72 22.04 6.81 17.89
CA LEU A 72 21.87 5.52 17.23
C LEU A 72 20.54 5.44 16.47
N ARG A 73 19.47 6.06 16.97
CA ARG A 73 18.19 6.20 16.25
C ARG A 73 18.36 6.89 14.90
N THR A 74 19.19 7.92 14.84
CA THR A 74 19.47 8.64 13.59
C THR A 74 20.24 7.74 12.61
N LEU A 75 21.21 6.97 13.10
CA LEU A 75 21.93 5.98 12.27
C LEU A 75 21.01 4.87 11.78
N TYR A 76 20.11 4.39 12.64
CA TYR A 76 19.11 3.37 12.33
C TYR A 76 18.13 3.87 11.27
N PHE A 77 17.55 5.07 11.44
CA PHE A 77 16.65 5.69 10.45
C PHE A 77 17.33 5.88 9.08
N ARG A 78 18.64 6.08 9.05
CA ARG A 78 19.41 6.23 7.81
C ARG A 78 20.02 4.93 7.29
N ALA A 79 19.73 3.79 7.92
CA ALA A 79 20.25 2.46 7.58
C ALA A 79 21.79 2.35 7.64
N TYR A 80 22.43 3.12 8.54
CA TYR A 80 23.83 2.94 8.93
C TYR A 80 23.98 2.02 10.15
N ASP A 81 22.89 1.78 10.88
CA ASP A 81 22.79 0.87 12.01
C ASP A 81 21.49 0.05 11.96
N LEU A 82 21.50 -1.09 12.66
CA LEU A 82 20.40 -2.05 12.74
C LEU A 82 20.10 -2.48 14.19
N THR A 83 20.77 -1.89 15.19
CA THR A 83 20.57 -2.30 16.58
C THR A 83 19.22 -1.81 17.09
N ASP A 84 18.42 -2.75 17.55
CA ASP A 84 17.08 -2.52 18.08
C ASP A 84 16.73 -3.59 19.12
N ARG A 85 15.46 -3.69 19.50
CA ARG A 85 15.00 -4.66 20.50
C ARG A 85 15.05 -6.13 20.02
N VAL A 86 15.22 -6.40 18.73
CA VAL A 86 15.28 -7.76 18.16
C VAL A 86 16.71 -8.19 17.88
N TRP A 87 17.56 -7.34 17.30
CA TRP A 87 18.95 -7.67 17.03
C TRP A 87 19.92 -6.78 17.82
N PRO A 88 20.94 -7.35 18.50
CA PRO A 88 21.39 -8.75 18.53
C PRO A 88 20.55 -9.73 19.38
N GLY A 89 19.51 -9.22 20.04
CA GLY A 89 18.64 -9.98 20.94
C GLY A 89 19.13 -9.94 22.40
N PRO A 90 18.24 -10.15 23.40
CA PRO A 90 18.63 -10.16 24.81
C PRO A 90 19.74 -11.18 25.11
N GLY A 91 20.75 -10.81 25.92
CA GLY A 91 21.95 -11.62 26.17
C GLY A 91 22.98 -11.58 25.03
N GLY A 92 22.73 -10.77 24.00
CA GLY A 92 23.60 -10.57 22.85
C GLY A 92 24.12 -9.15 22.76
N TRP A 93 25.24 -8.98 22.05
CA TRP A 93 25.88 -7.69 21.84
C TRP A 93 26.60 -7.61 20.49
N VAL A 94 26.86 -6.40 20.03
CA VAL A 94 27.68 -6.12 18.85
C VAL A 94 28.66 -4.99 19.13
N VAL A 95 29.90 -5.13 18.65
CA VAL A 95 30.87 -4.04 18.57
C VAL A 95 31.24 -3.83 17.11
N ARG A 96 30.91 -2.68 16.54
CA ARG A 96 31.19 -2.42 15.11
C ARG A 96 31.61 -1.00 14.80
N THR A 97 32.46 -0.85 13.79
CA THR A 97 32.75 0.44 13.17
C THR A 97 31.67 0.76 12.15
N VAL A 98 31.04 1.93 12.25
CA VAL A 98 30.12 2.41 11.23
C VAL A 98 30.95 2.94 10.06
N PRO A 99 30.83 2.36 8.86
CA PRO A 99 31.71 2.69 7.73
C PRO A 99 31.63 4.14 7.27
N HIS A 100 30.46 4.78 7.41
CA HIS A 100 30.18 6.11 6.88
C HIS A 100 29.43 6.92 7.93
N THR A 101 29.82 8.19 8.08
CA THR A 101 29.41 9.02 9.22
C THR A 101 28.45 10.10 8.77
N LEU A 102 27.69 10.64 9.73
CA LEU A 102 26.72 11.69 9.48
C LEU A 102 27.38 13.05 9.61
N GLY A 103 27.34 13.86 8.55
CA GLY A 103 27.81 15.26 8.60
C GLY A 103 29.26 15.38 9.03
N ASP A 104 29.52 16.22 10.03
CA ASP A 104 30.86 16.53 10.54
C ASP A 104 31.30 15.59 11.68
N VAL A 105 30.66 14.44 11.87
CA VAL A 105 31.12 13.45 12.86
C VAL A 105 32.31 12.68 12.28
N GLY A 106 33.35 12.51 13.09
CA GLY A 106 34.43 11.57 12.80
C GLY A 106 33.92 10.13 12.81
N ARG A 107 34.78 9.14 13.03
CA ARG A 107 34.34 7.73 12.98
C ARG A 107 33.42 7.37 14.14
N VAL A 108 32.44 6.53 13.84
CA VAL A 108 31.51 6.02 14.86
C VAL A 108 31.83 4.56 15.15
N LEU A 109 31.99 4.24 16.42
CA LEU A 109 32.05 2.89 16.97
C LEU A 109 30.75 2.65 17.73
N VAL A 110 30.07 1.56 17.46
CA VAL A 110 28.82 1.18 18.13
C VAL A 110 29.10 0.01 19.06
N ALA A 111 28.75 0.16 20.34
CA ALA A 111 28.60 -0.94 21.28
C ALA A 111 27.10 -1.17 21.48
N GLY A 112 26.55 -2.03 20.64
CA GLY A 112 25.13 -2.21 20.42
C GLY A 112 24.54 -3.37 21.21
N VAL A 113 23.35 -3.18 21.78
CA VAL A 113 22.63 -4.19 22.57
C VAL A 113 21.12 -4.04 22.41
N SER A 114 20.37 -5.14 22.50
CA SER A 114 18.90 -5.06 22.53
C SER A 114 18.34 -4.70 23.91
N SER A 115 19.06 -5.09 24.97
CA SER A 115 18.72 -4.81 26.37
C SER A 115 19.84 -4.06 27.07
N ALA A 116 19.47 -3.07 27.89
CA ALA A 116 20.43 -2.26 28.64
C ALA A 116 21.31 -3.08 29.61
N GLU A 117 20.84 -4.25 30.04
CA GLU A 117 21.57 -5.17 30.92
C GLU A 117 22.84 -5.73 30.27
N ASP A 118 22.87 -5.84 28.94
CA ASP A 118 23.97 -6.46 28.19
C ASP A 118 25.07 -5.45 27.81
N VAL A 119 24.87 -4.15 28.07
CA VAL A 119 25.78 -3.09 27.58
C VAL A 119 27.19 -3.19 28.18
N ALA A 120 27.31 -3.74 29.38
CA ALA A 120 28.59 -3.96 30.03
C ALA A 120 29.48 -4.92 29.22
N ASP A 121 28.88 -5.96 28.61
CA ASP A 121 29.62 -6.94 27.80
C ASP A 121 30.08 -6.32 26.46
N ALA A 122 29.19 -5.57 25.80
CA ALA A 122 29.53 -4.85 24.58
C ALA A 122 30.66 -3.82 24.81
N ALA A 123 30.55 -3.04 25.89
CA ALA A 123 31.56 -2.08 26.31
C ALA A 123 32.88 -2.77 26.69
N GLY A 124 32.81 -3.89 27.39
CA GLY A 124 33.96 -4.71 27.78
C GLY A 124 34.71 -5.27 26.56
N ALA A 125 34.00 -5.77 25.55
CA ALA A 125 34.59 -6.27 24.31
C ALA A 125 35.33 -5.16 23.54
N LEU A 126 34.72 -3.97 23.42
CA LEU A 126 35.36 -2.82 22.79
C LEU A 126 36.58 -2.33 23.60
N ALA A 127 36.46 -2.27 24.92
CA ALA A 127 37.57 -1.92 25.81
C ALA A 127 38.74 -2.89 25.67
N GLY A 128 38.45 -4.19 25.57
CA GLY A 128 39.45 -5.23 25.31
C GLY A 128 40.20 -5.00 24.00
N ALA A 129 39.46 -4.72 22.91
CA ALA A 129 40.06 -4.41 21.61
C ALA A 129 40.96 -3.15 21.64
N ILE A 130 40.52 -2.11 22.35
CA ILE A 130 41.32 -0.88 22.55
C ILE A 130 42.59 -1.17 23.37
N ALA A 131 42.48 -1.95 24.44
CA ALA A 131 43.63 -2.32 25.27
C ALA A 131 44.65 -3.19 24.50
N GLU A 132 44.19 -4.05 23.60
CA GLU A 132 45.03 -4.91 22.76
C GLU A 132 45.78 -4.12 21.67
N HIS A 133 45.07 -3.24 20.95
CA HIS A 133 45.61 -2.55 19.77
C HIS A 133 46.11 -1.13 20.02
N GLY A 134 45.73 -0.53 21.14
CA GLY A 134 46.10 0.83 21.50
C GLY A 134 45.31 1.90 20.72
N PRO A 135 45.92 3.08 20.45
CA PRO A 135 45.20 4.22 19.88
C PRO A 135 44.79 4.04 18.41
N VAL A 136 45.42 3.12 17.68
CA VAL A 136 45.09 2.81 16.29
C VAL A 136 44.35 1.48 16.27
N LEU A 137 43.02 1.58 16.28
CA LEU A 137 42.12 0.44 16.42
C LEU A 137 41.79 -0.13 15.04
N PRO A 138 42.04 -1.42 14.74
CA PRO A 138 41.58 -2.05 13.50
C PRO A 138 40.07 -1.94 13.30
N PHE A 139 39.59 -2.10 12.08
CA PHE A 139 38.15 -2.15 11.79
C PHE A 139 37.47 -3.17 12.69
N GLN A 140 36.50 -2.71 13.48
CA GLN A 140 35.79 -3.54 14.44
C GLN A 140 34.52 -4.11 13.81
N TYR A 141 34.32 -5.42 13.95
CA TYR A 141 33.07 -6.10 13.64
C TYR A 141 32.99 -7.40 14.44
N GLN A 142 32.40 -7.33 15.63
CA GLN A 142 32.24 -8.46 16.53
C GLN A 142 30.76 -8.60 16.86
N VAL A 143 30.22 -9.80 16.68
CA VAL A 143 28.80 -10.07 16.95
C VAL A 143 28.70 -11.27 17.87
N HIS A 144 27.97 -11.10 18.97
CA HIS A 144 27.58 -12.17 19.88
C HIS A 144 26.05 -12.27 19.88
N PRO A 145 25.46 -13.16 19.08
CA PRO A 145 24.00 -13.30 19.00
C PRO A 145 23.39 -13.69 20.37
N GLY A 146 22.28 -13.05 20.73
CA GLY A 146 21.58 -13.30 21.98
C GLY A 146 20.53 -14.41 21.88
N ARG A 147 19.45 -14.29 22.66
CA ARG A 147 18.33 -15.23 22.79
C ARG A 147 17.79 -15.78 21.46
N TRP A 148 17.85 -14.99 20.39
CA TRP A 148 17.31 -15.33 19.06
C TRP A 148 18.34 -15.96 18.12
N SER A 149 19.53 -16.34 18.60
CA SER A 149 20.66 -16.83 17.80
C SER A 149 20.28 -17.90 16.77
N ASP A 150 19.42 -18.85 17.14
CA ASP A 150 18.98 -19.95 16.29
C ASP A 150 18.25 -19.49 15.01
N LEU A 151 17.61 -18.32 15.04
CA LEU A 151 16.92 -17.74 13.89
C LEU A 151 17.90 -17.22 12.82
N TYR A 152 19.16 -16.99 13.19
CA TYR A 152 20.21 -16.51 12.30
C TYR A 152 21.25 -17.60 11.99
N VAL A 153 21.71 -18.32 13.01
CA VAL A 153 22.82 -19.28 12.89
C VAL A 153 22.41 -20.49 12.05
N LYS A 154 21.23 -21.07 12.29
CA LYS A 154 20.78 -22.26 11.53
C LYS A 154 20.60 -21.95 10.03
N PRO A 155 19.88 -20.89 9.62
CA PRO A 155 19.80 -20.52 8.21
C PRO A 155 21.17 -20.19 7.59
N ALA A 156 22.08 -19.56 8.34
CA ALA A 156 23.44 -19.29 7.87
C ALA A 156 24.20 -20.58 7.55
N GLU A 157 24.12 -21.59 8.43
CA GLU A 157 24.72 -22.91 8.22
C GLU A 157 24.10 -23.64 7.02
N GLU A 158 22.76 -23.59 6.88
CA GLU A 158 22.04 -24.18 5.76
C GLU A 158 22.45 -23.58 4.41
N LEU A 159 22.59 -22.25 4.33
CA LEU A 159 23.03 -21.57 3.11
C LEU A 159 24.51 -21.85 2.79
N LEU A 160 25.38 -21.93 3.81
CA LEU A 160 26.79 -22.28 3.62
C LEU A 160 27.00 -23.72 3.14
N ALA A 161 26.07 -24.63 3.43
CA ALA A 161 26.13 -26.02 2.97
C ALA A 161 25.81 -26.19 1.48
N LYS A 162 25.17 -25.20 0.85
CA LYS A 162 24.75 -25.26 -0.56
C LYS A 162 25.90 -24.83 -1.49
N SER A 163 25.98 -25.46 -2.67
CA SER A 163 26.91 -24.99 -3.70
C SER A 163 26.35 -23.75 -4.42
N ASP A 164 27.22 -22.98 -5.08
CA ASP A 164 26.80 -21.82 -5.88
C ASP A 164 25.71 -22.18 -6.91
N ARG A 165 25.79 -23.39 -7.48
CA ARG A 165 24.83 -23.90 -8.45
C ARG A 165 23.49 -24.27 -7.80
N ASP A 166 23.51 -24.85 -6.60
CA ASP A 166 22.27 -25.23 -5.89
C ASP A 166 21.48 -23.97 -5.54
N LEU A 167 22.17 -22.91 -5.08
CA LEU A 167 21.58 -21.62 -4.77
C LEU A 167 20.89 -20.97 -5.98
N GLU A 168 21.55 -21.02 -7.15
CA GLU A 168 20.95 -20.56 -8.40
C GLU A 168 19.78 -21.45 -8.84
N GLN A 169 19.97 -22.78 -8.91
CA GLN A 169 18.95 -23.72 -9.41
C GLN A 169 17.68 -23.76 -8.57
N GLU A 170 17.79 -23.69 -7.25
CA GLU A 170 16.62 -23.65 -6.35
C GLU A 170 15.83 -22.33 -6.50
N SER A 171 16.46 -21.30 -7.06
CA SER A 171 15.85 -20.00 -7.30
C SER A 171 15.30 -19.83 -8.73
N ILE A 172 15.60 -20.77 -9.65
CA ILE A 172 15.11 -20.77 -11.03
C ILE A 172 13.66 -21.28 -11.10
N GLY A 173 12.80 -20.55 -11.81
CA GLY A 173 11.45 -21.00 -12.18
C GLY A 173 10.33 -20.58 -11.22
N GLY A 174 10.62 -19.75 -10.21
CA GLY A 174 9.59 -19.08 -9.40
C GLY A 174 8.86 -17.99 -10.19
N GLY A 175 7.57 -17.75 -9.89
CA GLY A 175 6.75 -16.74 -10.56
C GLY A 175 7.26 -15.29 -10.47
N SER A 176 8.24 -15.03 -9.58
CA SER A 176 8.87 -13.73 -9.35
C SER A 176 10.22 -13.53 -10.05
N GLY A 177 10.68 -14.50 -10.86
CA GLY A 177 11.90 -14.38 -11.67
C GLY A 177 13.17 -14.16 -10.86
N ASP A 178 14.01 -13.21 -11.30
CA ASP A 178 15.32 -12.90 -10.71
C ASP A 178 15.25 -12.45 -9.24
N TRP A 179 14.11 -11.89 -8.79
CA TRP A 179 13.93 -11.44 -7.41
C TRP A 179 14.09 -12.55 -6.38
N THR A 180 13.64 -13.77 -6.67
CA THR A 180 13.78 -14.91 -5.75
C THR A 180 15.25 -15.14 -5.42
N TYR A 181 16.12 -15.15 -6.44
CA TYR A 181 17.54 -15.34 -6.24
C TYR A 181 18.17 -14.13 -5.53
N MET A 182 17.79 -12.90 -5.90
CA MET A 182 18.26 -11.70 -5.21
C MET A 182 17.93 -11.72 -3.72
N MET A 183 16.73 -12.17 -3.33
CA MET A 183 16.34 -12.26 -1.92
C MET A 183 17.17 -13.31 -1.18
N VAL A 184 17.45 -14.47 -1.79
CA VAL A 184 18.37 -15.46 -1.18
C VAL A 184 19.76 -14.86 -0.95
N VAL A 185 20.30 -14.10 -1.91
CA VAL A 185 21.60 -13.42 -1.75
C VAL A 185 21.53 -12.32 -0.70
N ALA A 186 20.44 -11.54 -0.65
CA ALA A 186 20.23 -10.53 0.38
C ALA A 186 20.16 -11.14 1.78
N ASP A 187 19.45 -12.26 1.94
CA ASP A 187 19.37 -13.02 3.18
C ASP A 187 20.74 -13.51 3.64
N MET A 188 21.58 -14.01 2.72
CA MET A 188 22.98 -14.35 3.06
C MET A 188 23.75 -13.16 3.60
N GLY A 189 23.63 -12.00 2.94
CA GLY A 189 24.29 -10.78 3.37
C GLY A 189 23.84 -10.36 4.77
N MET A 190 22.53 -10.43 5.02
CA MET A 190 21.97 -10.10 6.33
C MET A 190 22.35 -11.10 7.42
N LEU A 191 22.33 -12.39 7.14
CA LEU A 191 22.77 -13.41 8.07
C LEU A 191 24.26 -13.26 8.39
N ALA A 192 25.09 -12.87 7.41
CA ALA A 192 26.50 -12.53 7.65
C ALA A 192 26.64 -11.30 8.56
N VAL A 193 25.82 -10.27 8.36
CA VAL A 193 25.74 -9.11 9.25
C VAL A 193 25.35 -9.55 10.67
N GLN A 194 24.30 -10.37 10.80
CA GLN A 194 23.68 -10.73 12.08
C GLN A 194 24.45 -11.77 12.89
N THR A 195 25.30 -12.56 12.26
CA THR A 195 26.10 -13.62 12.91
C THR A 195 27.59 -13.29 13.00
N GLY A 196 28.09 -12.35 12.20
CA GLY A 196 29.53 -12.13 12.05
C GLY A 196 30.26 -13.28 11.35
N ASN A 197 29.55 -14.17 10.65
CA ASN A 197 30.16 -15.33 10.00
C ASN A 197 30.96 -14.93 8.74
N GLU A 198 32.29 -14.91 8.86
CA GLU A 198 33.22 -14.53 7.79
C GLU A 198 33.11 -15.36 6.51
N ALA A 199 32.83 -16.66 6.64
CA ALA A 199 32.66 -17.54 5.47
C ALA A 199 31.45 -17.11 4.65
N LEU A 200 30.36 -16.72 5.33
CA LEU A 200 29.15 -16.25 4.69
C LEU A 200 29.35 -14.88 4.02
N MET A 201 30.14 -13.97 4.61
CA MET A 201 30.49 -12.68 3.99
C MET A 201 31.14 -12.87 2.61
N SER A 202 32.10 -13.80 2.53
CA SER A 202 32.79 -14.11 1.28
C SER A 202 31.86 -14.78 0.27
N THR A 203 31.00 -15.70 0.71
CA THR A 203 30.01 -16.37 -0.15
C THR A 203 29.00 -15.38 -0.70
N PHE A 204 28.45 -14.50 0.14
CA PHE A 204 27.55 -13.43 -0.24
C PHE A 204 28.13 -12.55 -1.37
N CYS A 205 29.38 -12.07 -1.21
CA CYS A 205 30.04 -11.27 -2.25
C CYS A 205 30.24 -12.03 -3.57
N ARG A 206 30.64 -13.31 -3.49
CA ARG A 206 30.75 -14.17 -4.68
C ARG A 206 29.40 -14.37 -5.36
N GLN A 207 28.34 -14.52 -4.58
CA GLN A 207 26.97 -14.69 -5.09
C GLN A 207 26.43 -13.42 -5.76
N ILE A 208 26.74 -12.22 -5.25
CA ILE A 208 26.46 -10.97 -5.99
C ILE A 208 27.15 -10.96 -7.35
N CYS A 209 28.46 -11.27 -7.37
CA CYS A 209 29.23 -11.31 -8.61
C CYS A 209 28.67 -12.37 -9.59
N HIS A 210 28.34 -13.54 -9.07
CA HIS A 210 27.76 -14.64 -9.83
C HIS A 210 26.42 -14.24 -10.43
N PHE A 211 25.49 -13.73 -9.61
CA PHE A 211 24.19 -13.23 -10.03
C PHE A 211 24.33 -12.18 -11.12
N ALA A 212 25.11 -11.13 -10.89
CA ALA A 212 25.26 -10.04 -11.85
C ALA A 212 25.82 -10.55 -13.19
N ARG A 213 26.75 -11.50 -13.15
CA ARG A 213 27.27 -12.15 -14.36
C ARG A 213 26.20 -13.01 -15.04
N THR A 214 25.64 -14.02 -14.37
CA THR A 214 24.80 -15.05 -15.02
C THR A 214 23.38 -14.59 -15.31
N ARG A 215 22.84 -13.70 -14.48
CA ARG A 215 21.46 -13.22 -14.59
C ARG A 215 21.35 -11.90 -15.35
N TRP A 216 22.45 -11.17 -15.51
CA TRP A 216 22.44 -9.87 -16.18
C TRP A 216 23.46 -9.74 -17.32
N PHE A 217 24.77 -9.70 -17.05
CA PHE A 217 25.78 -9.37 -18.08
C PHE A 217 26.01 -10.46 -19.12
N GLU A 218 25.93 -11.72 -18.73
CA GLU A 218 26.14 -12.92 -19.56
C GLU A 218 24.86 -13.77 -19.60
N ARG A 219 23.70 -13.14 -19.47
CA ARG A 219 22.41 -13.82 -19.41
C ARG A 219 22.18 -14.67 -20.67
N THR A 220 21.87 -15.94 -20.45
CA THR A 220 21.48 -16.90 -21.51
C THR A 220 20.03 -17.37 -21.40
N LEU A 221 19.38 -17.10 -20.26
CA LEU A 221 18.00 -17.49 -20.02
C LEU A 221 17.03 -16.49 -20.66
N GLU A 222 15.95 -17.03 -21.24
CA GLU A 222 14.93 -16.28 -21.97
C GLU A 222 13.78 -15.79 -21.07
N ASP A 223 13.86 -16.00 -19.75
CA ASP A 223 12.88 -15.49 -18.80
C ASP A 223 12.93 -13.96 -18.69
N PRO A 224 11.83 -13.29 -18.28
CA PRO A 224 11.82 -11.85 -18.09
C PRO A 224 12.90 -11.40 -17.12
N THR A 225 13.57 -10.30 -17.44
CA THR A 225 14.57 -9.74 -16.54
C THR A 225 13.90 -8.84 -15.51
N LEU A 226 14.01 -9.21 -14.23
CA LEU A 226 13.31 -8.55 -13.13
C LEU A 226 14.26 -8.33 -11.96
N ILE A 227 15.16 -7.34 -12.06
CA ILE A 227 16.09 -7.00 -10.98
C ILE A 227 15.78 -5.66 -10.31
N HIS A 228 14.95 -4.83 -10.94
CA HIS A 228 14.60 -3.51 -10.44
C HIS A 228 13.91 -3.61 -9.07
N GLY A 229 14.21 -2.66 -8.20
CA GLY A 229 13.54 -2.52 -6.91
C GLY A 229 14.11 -3.41 -5.79
N PHE A 230 15.16 -4.17 -6.05
CA PHE A 230 15.85 -5.00 -5.06
C PHE A 230 17.37 -4.87 -5.13
N ILE A 231 17.92 -3.94 -5.91
CA ILE A 231 19.39 -3.79 -5.99
C ILE A 231 19.94 -3.30 -4.64
N ARG A 232 19.21 -2.44 -3.92
CA ARG A 232 19.65 -1.98 -2.59
C ARG A 232 19.71 -3.08 -1.54
N VAL A 233 18.89 -4.13 -1.64
CA VAL A 233 18.90 -5.19 -0.61
C VAL A 233 20.16 -6.05 -0.70
N LEU A 234 20.85 -6.02 -1.85
CA LEU A 234 22.22 -6.54 -2.00
C LEU A 234 23.25 -5.51 -1.50
N LEU A 235 23.06 -4.23 -1.83
CA LEU A 235 24.02 -3.18 -1.47
C LEU A 235 24.13 -2.97 0.04
N LEU A 236 23.01 -2.88 0.74
CA LEU A 236 22.94 -2.49 2.15
C LEU A 236 23.78 -3.39 3.08
N PRO A 237 23.59 -4.72 3.11
CA PRO A 237 24.47 -5.60 3.89
C PRO A 237 25.93 -5.53 3.42
N PHE A 238 26.18 -5.38 2.11
CA PHE A 238 27.54 -5.18 1.60
C PHE A 238 28.21 -3.93 2.17
N THR A 239 27.51 -2.79 2.26
CA THR A 239 28.09 -1.56 2.82
C THR A 239 28.51 -1.70 4.28
N ILE A 240 27.85 -2.58 5.04
CA ILE A 240 28.22 -2.88 6.43
C ILE A 240 29.47 -3.75 6.50
N LEU A 241 29.60 -4.71 5.58
CA LEU A 241 30.61 -5.78 5.61
C LEU A 241 31.87 -5.47 4.79
N GLU A 242 31.83 -4.53 3.85
CA GLU A 242 32.87 -4.38 2.83
C GLU A 242 34.27 -4.04 3.37
N ASN A 243 34.34 -3.51 4.59
CA ASN A 243 35.60 -3.13 5.26
C ASN A 243 36.11 -4.24 6.18
N HIS A 244 35.40 -5.36 6.29
CA HIS A 244 35.79 -6.48 7.13
C HIS A 244 37.12 -7.09 6.65
N PRO A 245 38.12 -7.32 7.55
CA PRO A 245 39.42 -7.86 7.16
C PRO A 245 39.37 -9.24 6.48
N ALA A 246 38.35 -10.04 6.80
CA ALA A 246 38.14 -11.34 6.16
C ALA A 246 37.73 -11.24 4.67
N LEU A 247 37.32 -10.07 4.18
CA LEU A 247 36.93 -9.89 2.78
C LEU A 247 38.16 -9.48 1.94
N PRO A 248 38.59 -10.30 0.96
CA PRO A 248 39.73 -9.95 0.12
C PRO A 248 39.47 -8.69 -0.71
N ALA A 249 40.46 -7.79 -0.81
CA ALA A 249 40.34 -6.54 -1.56
C ALA A 249 39.90 -6.75 -3.03
N SER A 250 40.37 -7.82 -3.67
CA SER A 250 40.00 -8.17 -5.05
C SER A 250 38.54 -8.63 -5.17
N LEU A 251 38.01 -9.31 -4.15
CA LEU A 251 36.60 -9.72 -4.14
C LEU A 251 35.71 -8.51 -3.86
N ARG A 252 36.11 -7.65 -2.92
CA ARG A 252 35.44 -6.36 -2.69
C ARG A 252 35.34 -5.53 -3.97
N GLU A 253 36.45 -5.40 -4.71
CA GLU A 253 36.48 -4.65 -5.97
C GLU A 253 35.54 -5.26 -7.01
N GLN A 254 35.56 -6.58 -7.20
CA GLN A 254 34.63 -7.27 -8.11
C GLN A 254 33.16 -7.05 -7.72
N THR A 255 32.84 -7.12 -6.43
CA THR A 255 31.48 -6.87 -5.94
C THR A 255 31.05 -5.43 -6.20
N LEU A 256 31.94 -4.46 -6.00
CA LEU A 256 31.68 -3.05 -6.32
C LEU A 256 31.41 -2.82 -7.81
N GLU A 257 32.20 -3.45 -8.69
CA GLU A 257 32.00 -3.39 -10.13
C GLU A 257 30.66 -4.00 -10.54
N ALA A 258 30.32 -5.17 -9.96
CA ALA A 258 29.04 -5.85 -10.20
C ALA A 258 27.86 -4.97 -9.77
N LEU A 259 27.85 -4.48 -8.52
CA LEU A 259 26.79 -3.62 -8.00
C LEU A 259 26.67 -2.34 -8.83
N LEU A 260 27.77 -1.64 -9.09
CA LEU A 260 27.76 -0.41 -9.89
C LEU A 260 27.18 -0.65 -11.29
N GLY A 261 27.53 -1.78 -11.91
CA GLY A 261 26.98 -2.17 -13.20
C GLY A 261 25.47 -2.45 -13.16
N LEU A 262 24.96 -3.10 -12.12
CA LEU A 262 23.51 -3.28 -11.91
C LEU A 262 22.79 -1.94 -11.71
N PHE A 263 23.36 -1.02 -10.91
CA PHE A 263 22.80 0.32 -10.72
C PHE A 263 22.76 1.15 -12.01
N ARG A 264 23.78 1.03 -12.87
CA ARG A 264 23.82 1.70 -14.20
C ARG A 264 22.91 1.08 -15.25
N SER A 265 22.34 -0.08 -14.96
CA SER A 265 21.65 -0.89 -15.95
C SER A 265 20.29 -0.31 -16.37
N ALA A 266 19.67 -0.94 -17.38
CA ALA A 266 18.30 -0.64 -17.80
C ALA A 266 17.25 -1.00 -16.74
N GLU A 267 17.59 -1.80 -15.72
CA GLU A 267 16.70 -2.06 -14.57
C GLU A 267 17.09 -1.26 -13.31
N GLY A 268 18.25 -0.59 -13.34
CA GLY A 268 18.66 0.40 -12.35
C GLY A 268 18.24 1.81 -12.77
N ALA A 269 19.22 2.69 -12.97
CA ALA A 269 19.02 4.09 -13.35
C ALA A 269 18.33 4.26 -14.71
N GLY A 270 18.41 3.26 -15.59
CA GLY A 270 17.73 3.25 -16.89
C GLY A 270 16.30 2.72 -16.88
N ASN A 271 15.74 2.34 -15.72
CA ASN A 271 14.41 1.72 -15.64
C ASN A 271 13.32 2.66 -16.18
N THR A 272 12.64 2.21 -17.23
CA THR A 272 11.63 3.02 -17.94
C THR A 272 10.41 3.30 -17.07
N GLY A 273 10.03 2.37 -16.19
CA GLY A 273 8.96 2.54 -15.20
C GLY A 273 9.27 3.69 -14.24
N LEU A 274 10.48 3.73 -13.69
CA LEU A 274 10.98 4.82 -12.85
C LEU A 274 10.99 6.15 -13.62
N LEU A 275 11.66 6.18 -14.78
CA LEU A 275 11.85 7.40 -15.56
C LEU A 275 10.53 8.01 -16.06
N SER A 276 9.52 7.17 -16.35
CA SER A 276 8.19 7.64 -16.80
C SER A 276 7.41 8.44 -15.75
N CYS A 277 7.79 8.36 -14.47
CA CYS A 277 7.12 9.06 -13.37
C CYS A 277 7.90 10.29 -12.89
N VAL A 278 9.11 10.50 -13.38
CA VAL A 278 9.97 11.61 -12.96
C VAL A 278 9.51 12.89 -13.62
N GLY A 279 9.25 13.92 -12.80
CA GLY A 279 8.74 15.20 -13.28
C GLY A 279 7.23 15.19 -13.57
N VAL A 280 6.51 14.13 -13.20
CA VAL A 280 5.05 14.03 -13.30
C VAL A 280 4.44 14.08 -11.90
N ASP A 281 3.45 14.96 -11.71
CA ASP A 281 2.77 15.15 -10.43
C ASP A 281 1.62 14.14 -10.26
N ARG A 282 1.97 12.93 -9.82
CA ARG A 282 1.02 11.80 -9.69
C ARG A 282 1.39 10.84 -8.56
N VAL A 283 0.43 10.02 -8.13
CA VAL A 283 0.73 8.91 -7.20
C VAL A 283 1.67 7.89 -7.83
N ARG A 284 2.38 7.10 -7.02
CA ARG A 284 3.41 6.14 -7.46
C ARG A 284 2.99 4.70 -7.26
N GLN A 285 3.53 3.80 -8.08
CA GLN A 285 3.31 2.36 -8.00
C GLN A 285 4.50 1.66 -7.31
N ASN A 286 4.26 0.50 -6.69
CA ASN A 286 5.24 -0.18 -5.84
C ASN A 286 6.57 -0.56 -6.51
N HIS A 287 6.59 -1.01 -7.77
CA HIS A 287 7.85 -1.31 -8.47
C HIS A 287 8.69 -0.04 -8.64
N GLN A 288 8.03 1.07 -8.97
CA GLN A 288 8.68 2.35 -9.20
C GLN A 288 9.23 2.95 -7.91
N THR A 289 8.50 2.86 -6.79
CA THR A 289 8.99 3.31 -5.47
C THR A 289 10.19 2.49 -5.02
N ARG A 290 10.18 1.17 -5.25
CA ARG A 290 11.33 0.30 -4.97
C ARG A 290 12.55 0.69 -5.82
N SER A 291 12.38 0.91 -7.13
CA SER A 291 13.46 1.37 -8.01
C SER A 291 14.02 2.73 -7.61
N ALA A 292 13.16 3.66 -7.18
CA ALA A 292 13.59 4.97 -6.70
C ALA A 292 14.39 4.86 -5.40
N LEU A 293 14.01 3.95 -4.49
CA LEU A 293 14.81 3.64 -3.30
C LEU A 293 16.18 3.07 -3.66
N ASP A 294 16.25 2.16 -4.64
CA ASP A 294 17.54 1.68 -5.14
C ASP A 294 18.41 2.87 -5.56
N MET A 295 17.88 3.78 -6.37
CA MET A 295 18.62 4.96 -6.83
C MET A 295 19.07 5.87 -5.69
N PHE A 296 18.25 6.02 -4.64
CA PHE A 296 18.65 6.81 -3.47
C PHE A 296 19.81 6.16 -2.71
N TYR A 297 19.67 4.89 -2.31
CA TYR A 297 20.70 4.20 -1.51
C TYR A 297 21.99 3.96 -2.30
N GLY A 298 21.87 3.52 -3.55
CA GLY A 298 23.01 3.38 -4.46
C GLY A 298 23.67 4.72 -4.74
N GLY A 299 22.87 5.76 -5.02
CA GLY A 299 23.36 7.10 -5.26
C GLY A 299 24.12 7.67 -4.06
N ARG A 300 23.56 7.52 -2.86
CA ARG A 300 24.18 7.91 -1.59
C ARG A 300 25.51 7.22 -1.39
N TYR A 301 25.54 5.90 -1.54
CA TYR A 301 26.76 5.11 -1.37
C TYR A 301 27.84 5.48 -2.38
N PHE A 302 27.57 5.36 -3.68
CA PHE A 302 28.57 5.62 -4.71
C PHE A 302 29.03 7.09 -4.76
N HIS A 303 28.17 8.03 -4.37
CA HIS A 303 28.56 9.43 -4.26
C HIS A 303 29.40 9.71 -3.01
N GLN A 304 28.89 9.36 -1.82
CA GLN A 304 29.53 9.74 -0.55
C GLN A 304 30.81 8.94 -0.30
N VAL A 305 30.84 7.67 -0.71
CA VAL A 305 31.97 6.76 -0.41
C VAL A 305 33.01 6.79 -1.53
N HIS A 306 32.57 6.86 -2.79
CA HIS A 306 33.45 6.72 -3.95
C HIS A 306 33.55 7.99 -4.81
N GLY A 307 32.87 9.08 -4.45
CA GLY A 307 32.95 10.36 -5.15
C GLY A 307 32.38 10.33 -6.57
N LEU A 308 31.51 9.36 -6.89
CA LEU A 308 30.96 9.22 -8.24
C LEU A 308 29.86 10.26 -8.48
N ALA A 309 30.00 11.04 -9.56
CA ALA A 309 29.05 12.10 -9.91
C ALA A 309 27.66 11.57 -10.28
N GLU A 310 27.59 10.39 -10.89
CA GLU A 310 26.32 9.74 -11.23
C GLU A 310 25.49 9.39 -9.98
N GLY A 311 26.14 9.11 -8.85
CA GLY A 311 25.42 8.83 -7.60
C GLY A 311 24.62 10.05 -7.10
N LEU A 312 25.15 11.26 -7.30
CA LEU A 312 24.41 12.50 -7.03
C LEU A 312 23.21 12.65 -7.97
N ALA A 313 23.36 12.29 -9.24
CA ALA A 313 22.26 12.30 -10.20
C ALA A 313 21.15 11.30 -9.82
N TRP A 314 21.51 10.10 -9.34
CA TRP A 314 20.55 9.09 -8.87
C TRP A 314 19.80 9.53 -7.61
N MET A 315 20.46 10.18 -6.65
CA MET A 315 19.77 10.75 -5.49
C MET A 315 18.77 11.85 -5.91
N LYS A 316 19.15 12.72 -6.85
CA LYS A 316 18.26 13.75 -7.39
C LYS A 316 17.07 13.14 -8.14
N LEU A 317 17.30 12.05 -8.87
CA LEU A 317 16.24 11.29 -9.54
C LEU A 317 15.20 10.78 -8.53
N ALA A 318 15.67 10.15 -7.43
CA ALA A 318 14.80 9.68 -6.37
C ALA A 318 14.04 10.84 -5.68
N GLU A 319 14.68 11.98 -5.46
CA GLU A 319 14.02 13.16 -4.88
C GLU A 319 12.86 13.67 -5.74
N VAL A 320 13.09 13.86 -7.04
CA VAL A 320 12.02 14.30 -7.96
C VAL A 320 10.91 13.24 -8.05
N PHE A 321 11.27 11.95 -7.99
CA PHE A 321 10.31 10.87 -8.01
C PHE A 321 9.41 10.87 -6.76
N PHE A 322 9.98 10.95 -5.54
CA PHE A 322 9.22 10.84 -4.30
C PHE A 322 8.45 12.09 -3.91
N ALA A 323 8.83 13.28 -4.42
CA ALA A 323 8.20 14.54 -4.03
C ALA A 323 6.66 14.53 -4.13
N PRO A 324 6.02 14.13 -5.25
CA PRO A 324 4.57 13.99 -5.32
C PRO A 324 3.99 12.91 -4.39
N GLN A 325 4.68 11.78 -4.22
CA GLN A 325 4.18 10.71 -3.36
C GLN A 325 4.16 11.11 -1.89
N MET A 326 5.14 11.89 -1.43
CA MET A 326 5.18 12.43 -0.07
C MET A 326 4.05 13.44 0.21
N ALA A 327 3.43 13.99 -0.83
CA ALA A 327 2.24 14.84 -0.72
C ALA A 327 0.92 14.05 -0.72
N SER A 328 0.97 12.72 -0.86
CA SER A 328 -0.21 11.85 -0.96
C SER A 328 -0.23 10.80 0.14
N ASN A 329 -1.39 10.64 0.79
CA ASN A 329 -1.61 9.57 1.75
C ASN A 329 -1.74 8.19 1.09
N LYS A 330 -1.92 8.12 -0.25
CA LYS A 330 -2.19 6.91 -1.04
C LYS A 330 -1.24 6.77 -2.22
N PRO A 331 -0.74 5.57 -2.53
CA PRO A 331 -0.08 5.25 -3.80
C PRO A 331 -1.11 4.81 -4.86
N VAL A 332 -0.65 4.45 -6.05
CA VAL A 332 -1.49 3.80 -7.10
C VAL A 332 -2.02 2.45 -6.62
N CYS A 333 -1.27 1.77 -5.74
CA CYS A 333 -1.67 0.47 -5.22
C CYS A 333 -2.86 0.61 -4.26
N ASP A 334 -3.94 -0.13 -4.53
CA ASP A 334 -5.10 -0.23 -3.65
C ASP A 334 -5.32 -1.70 -3.29
N SER A 335 -4.39 -2.22 -2.49
CA SER A 335 -4.43 -3.59 -2.02
C SER A 335 -3.90 -3.71 -0.61
N TRP A 336 -4.31 -4.81 0.00
CA TRP A 336 -4.02 -5.16 1.38
C TRP A 336 -2.56 -5.01 1.80
N GLY A 337 -1.62 -5.54 1.00
CA GLY A 337 -0.20 -5.51 1.33
C GLY A 337 0.59 -4.43 0.59
N HIS A 338 0.42 -4.34 -0.74
CA HIS A 338 1.29 -3.53 -1.59
C HIS A 338 1.12 -2.02 -1.38
N GLN A 339 -0.05 -1.58 -0.91
CA GLN A 339 -0.25 -0.17 -0.59
C GLN A 339 0.72 0.28 0.52
N TRP A 340 0.79 -0.47 1.62
CA TRP A 340 1.58 -0.09 2.78
C TRP A 340 3.00 -0.63 2.72
N GLY A 341 3.18 -1.96 2.64
CA GLY A 341 4.50 -2.59 2.69
C GLY A 341 5.41 -2.22 1.52
N ALA A 342 4.82 -2.01 0.35
CA ALA A 342 5.56 -1.88 -0.91
C ALA A 342 5.57 -0.47 -1.51
N SER A 343 4.82 0.49 -0.96
CA SER A 343 4.72 1.84 -1.54
C SER A 343 4.85 2.93 -0.48
N LEU A 344 3.98 2.95 0.53
CA LEU A 344 4.04 3.94 1.59
C LEU A 344 5.22 3.72 2.53
N PHE A 345 5.55 2.46 2.84
CA PHE A 345 6.78 2.13 3.56
C PHE A 345 8.01 2.61 2.80
N ASN A 346 8.09 2.36 1.49
CA ASN A 346 9.21 2.85 0.67
C ASN A 346 9.34 4.38 0.67
N THR A 347 8.20 5.08 0.65
CA THR A 347 8.17 6.55 0.71
C THR A 347 8.68 7.07 2.05
N ALA A 348 8.27 6.43 3.15
CA ALA A 348 8.74 6.76 4.48
C ALA A 348 10.21 6.39 4.70
N ASP A 349 10.66 5.24 4.19
CA ASP A 349 12.07 4.85 4.23
C ASP A 349 12.95 5.87 3.47
N TYR A 350 12.53 6.29 2.28
CA TYR A 350 13.18 7.38 1.55
C TYR A 350 13.26 8.65 2.42
N ALA A 351 12.14 9.07 3.03
CA ALA A 351 12.10 10.27 3.84
C ALA A 351 13.07 10.21 5.03
N LEU A 352 13.15 9.08 5.74
CA LEU A 352 14.12 8.88 6.83
C LEU A 352 15.56 8.92 6.31
N ALA A 353 15.85 8.17 5.24
CA ALA A 353 17.18 8.05 4.67
C ALA A 353 17.69 9.37 4.08
N ALA A 354 16.78 10.21 3.56
CA ALA A 354 17.04 11.57 3.06
C ALA A 354 16.99 12.65 4.15
N GLY A 355 16.63 12.31 5.39
CA GLY A 355 16.55 13.26 6.50
C GLY A 355 15.36 14.24 6.41
N LYS A 356 14.30 13.90 5.68
CA LYS A 356 13.06 14.69 5.55
C LYS A 356 12.10 14.40 6.72
N THR A 357 12.52 14.71 7.94
CA THR A 357 11.80 14.37 9.18
C THR A 357 10.43 15.04 9.31
N ASP A 358 10.22 16.20 8.69
CA ASP A 358 8.93 16.92 8.73
C ASP A 358 7.79 16.12 8.08
N TYR A 359 8.11 15.18 7.19
CA TYR A 359 7.13 14.29 6.58
C TYR A 359 6.33 13.49 7.62
N PHE A 360 6.94 13.09 8.73
CA PHE A 360 6.30 12.26 9.74
C PHE A 360 5.28 12.99 10.61
N ALA A 361 5.30 14.32 10.58
CA ALA A 361 4.27 15.18 11.16
C ALA A 361 3.25 15.67 10.11
N SER A 362 3.47 15.35 8.83
CA SER A 362 2.62 15.81 7.75
C SER A 362 1.29 15.06 7.71
N ARG A 363 0.24 15.76 7.30
CA ARG A 363 -1.10 15.20 7.12
C ARG A 363 -1.12 13.96 6.20
N PRO A 364 -0.46 13.95 5.02
CA PRO A 364 -0.44 12.76 4.15
C PRO A 364 0.11 11.50 4.83
N TYR A 365 1.19 11.63 5.60
CA TYR A 365 1.77 10.49 6.31
C TYR A 365 0.82 9.96 7.40
N LEU A 366 0.33 10.85 8.27
CA LEU A 366 -0.55 10.48 9.38
C LEU A 366 -1.84 9.83 8.88
N GLU A 367 -2.48 10.41 7.85
CA GLU A 367 -3.67 9.79 7.23
C GLU A 367 -3.36 8.43 6.58
N GLY A 368 -2.15 8.24 6.02
CA GLY A 368 -1.74 6.98 5.42
C GLY A 368 -1.54 5.86 6.46
N VAL A 369 -0.99 6.18 7.63
CA VAL A 369 -0.85 5.24 8.75
C VAL A 369 -2.20 5.00 9.43
N ASP A 370 -3.02 6.04 9.62
CA ASP A 370 -4.37 5.90 10.16
C ASP A 370 -5.20 4.95 9.30
N ARG A 371 -5.17 5.13 7.97
CA ARG A 371 -5.84 4.21 7.04
C ARG A 371 -5.35 2.78 7.19
N ALA A 372 -4.09 2.53 7.59
CA ALA A 372 -3.63 1.17 7.87
C ALA A 372 -4.43 0.54 9.03
N LEU A 373 -4.63 1.27 10.13
CA LEU A 373 -5.45 0.82 11.26
C LEU A 373 -6.93 0.69 10.89
N LEU A 374 -7.45 1.62 10.09
CA LEU A 374 -8.86 1.63 9.68
C LEU A 374 -9.21 0.51 8.71
N ALA A 375 -8.31 0.23 7.78
CA ALA A 375 -8.54 -0.78 6.76
C ALA A 375 -8.29 -2.20 7.26
N HIS A 376 -7.66 -2.38 8.43
CA HIS A 376 -7.34 -3.71 8.95
C HIS A 376 -8.22 -4.17 10.11
N SER A 377 -8.66 -5.43 10.05
CA SER A 377 -9.46 -6.07 11.11
C SER A 377 -8.62 -6.44 12.33
N ASN A 378 -9.30 -6.92 13.38
CA ASN A 378 -8.65 -7.29 14.64
C ASN A 378 -8.05 -8.71 14.63
N LEU A 379 -8.31 -9.51 13.58
CA LEU A 379 -7.77 -10.86 13.45
C LEU A 379 -6.47 -10.90 12.67
N GLU A 380 -6.40 -10.06 11.66
CA GLU A 380 -5.21 -9.91 10.85
C GLU A 380 -4.24 -8.94 11.50
N ARG A 381 -2.96 -9.24 11.37
CA ARG A 381 -1.93 -8.28 11.72
C ARG A 381 -1.97 -7.17 10.68
N GLY A 382 -1.83 -5.93 11.15
CA GLY A 382 -1.67 -4.76 10.28
C GLY A 382 -0.49 -4.91 9.31
N PRO A 383 -0.19 -3.90 8.47
CA PRO A 383 1.09 -3.87 7.76
C PRO A 383 2.20 -3.62 8.79
N GLU A 384 2.61 -4.68 9.48
CA GLU A 384 3.31 -4.69 10.78
C GLU A 384 4.58 -3.85 10.74
N GLN A 385 5.36 -3.97 9.67
CA GLN A 385 6.57 -3.18 9.49
C GLN A 385 6.30 -1.68 9.31
N TYR A 386 5.28 -1.31 8.54
CA TYR A 386 4.90 0.09 8.33
C TYR A 386 4.36 0.74 9.60
N CYS A 387 3.51 0.01 10.33
CA CYS A 387 2.93 0.45 11.59
C CYS A 387 3.97 0.58 12.71
N ARG A 388 4.91 -0.38 12.81
CA ARG A 388 6.03 -0.28 13.77
C ARG A 388 6.97 0.87 13.47
N MET A 389 7.31 1.08 12.20
CA MET A 389 8.08 2.26 11.78
C MET A 389 7.34 3.54 12.17
N ALA A 390 6.02 3.61 11.97
CA ALA A 390 5.23 4.75 12.39
C ALA A 390 5.29 4.96 13.92
N ALA A 391 5.13 3.92 14.72
CA ALA A 391 5.26 3.99 16.18
C ALA A 391 6.68 4.43 16.62
N ALA A 392 7.70 3.91 15.96
CA ALA A 392 9.10 4.24 16.24
C ALA A 392 9.43 5.70 15.93
N VAL A 393 8.94 6.22 14.79
CA VAL A 393 9.27 7.57 14.31
C VAL A 393 8.40 8.64 14.96
N THR A 394 7.10 8.39 15.15
CA THR A 394 6.17 9.37 15.73
C THR A 394 6.12 9.31 17.26
N GLY A 395 6.53 8.18 17.85
CA GLY A 395 6.32 7.92 19.27
C GLY A 395 4.88 7.57 19.65
N ASN A 396 3.96 7.44 18.68
CA ASN A 396 2.58 7.06 18.95
C ASN A 396 2.43 5.54 18.99
N ASP A 397 2.20 5.00 20.19
CA ASP A 397 2.06 3.57 20.44
C ASP A 397 0.70 2.99 20.00
N GLU A 398 -0.27 3.84 19.63
CA GLU A 398 -1.51 3.40 19.00
C GLU A 398 -1.28 2.66 17.68
N TYR A 399 -0.21 2.98 16.95
CA TYR A 399 0.14 2.30 15.71
C TYR A 399 0.57 0.85 15.95
N LEU A 400 0.88 0.46 17.18
CA LEU A 400 1.20 -0.92 17.53
C LEU A 400 -0.04 -1.79 17.74
N GLN A 401 -1.26 -1.23 17.76
CA GLN A 401 -2.49 -1.95 18.13
C GLN A 401 -2.69 -3.24 17.31
N LEU A 402 -2.45 -3.18 15.99
CA LEU A 402 -2.59 -4.34 15.09
C LEU A 402 -1.30 -5.15 14.95
N CYS A 403 -0.22 -4.73 15.62
CA CYS A 403 1.08 -5.41 15.62
C CYS A 403 1.27 -6.29 16.87
N GLU A 404 0.35 -6.24 17.83
CA GLU A 404 0.51 -6.90 19.11
C GLU A 404 0.62 -8.43 18.97
N SER A 405 1.52 -8.98 19.77
CA SER A 405 1.71 -10.41 19.98
C SER A 405 2.08 -10.57 21.43
N ILE A 406 1.43 -11.50 22.12
CA ILE A 406 1.76 -11.81 23.52
C ILE A 406 3.11 -12.55 23.60
N ASP A 407 3.55 -13.18 22.50
CA ASP A 407 4.82 -13.89 22.39
C ASP A 407 5.90 -13.05 21.68
N GLU A 408 6.94 -12.67 22.44
CA GLU A 408 8.15 -12.00 21.97
C GLU A 408 8.91 -12.83 20.93
N GLY A 409 8.93 -14.16 21.06
CA GLY A 409 9.61 -15.06 20.13
C GLY A 409 8.97 -15.03 18.76
N ALA A 410 7.64 -15.07 18.70
CA ALA A 410 6.90 -14.93 17.46
C ALA A 410 7.12 -13.55 16.79
N VAL A 411 7.25 -12.48 17.58
CA VAL A 411 7.60 -11.14 17.05
C VAL A 411 8.99 -11.16 16.43
N ALA A 412 9.98 -11.68 17.14
CA ALA A 412 11.35 -11.78 16.63
C ALA A 412 11.37 -12.60 15.34
N GLU A 413 10.79 -13.80 15.32
CA GLU A 413 10.78 -14.69 14.16
C GLU A 413 10.16 -14.04 12.93
N ARG A 414 8.96 -13.43 13.06
CA ARG A 414 8.32 -12.76 11.91
C ARG A 414 9.15 -11.60 11.39
N THR A 415 9.78 -10.85 12.27
CA THR A 415 10.53 -9.67 11.85
C THR A 415 11.87 -10.03 11.24
N ILE A 416 12.47 -11.15 11.65
CA ILE A 416 13.71 -11.68 11.08
C ILE A 416 13.44 -12.34 9.73
N ARG A 417 12.33 -13.07 9.57
CA ARG A 417 12.04 -13.89 8.38
C ARG A 417 11.07 -13.26 7.36
N GLY A 418 10.40 -12.16 7.68
CA GLY A 418 9.26 -11.64 6.91
C GLY A 418 9.27 -10.14 6.61
N ALA A 419 10.39 -9.45 6.81
CA ALA A 419 10.49 -8.00 6.63
C ALA A 419 10.80 -7.60 5.18
N GLU A 420 10.12 -6.57 4.63
CA GLU A 420 10.47 -5.98 3.32
C GLU A 420 11.77 -5.15 3.40
N ASP A 421 12.04 -4.53 4.54
CA ASP A 421 13.37 -4.02 4.88
C ASP A 421 14.13 -5.06 5.73
N PRO A 422 15.15 -5.71 5.15
CA PRO A 422 15.82 -6.82 5.80
C PRO A 422 16.81 -6.36 6.89
N LEU A 423 17.08 -5.06 7.03
CA LEU A 423 17.97 -4.52 8.05
C LEU A 423 17.28 -4.24 9.39
N ARG A 424 16.03 -3.75 9.38
CA ARG A 424 15.45 -3.02 10.51
C ARG A 424 14.10 -3.60 10.93
N SER A 425 14.02 -4.02 12.19
CA SER A 425 12.83 -4.64 12.77
C SER A 425 11.73 -3.64 13.18
N TRP A 426 12.14 -2.41 13.48
CA TRP A 426 11.30 -1.33 14.03
C TRP A 426 10.62 -1.66 15.37
N VAL A 427 11.03 -2.74 16.05
CA VAL A 427 10.45 -3.13 17.33
C VAL A 427 10.86 -2.14 18.41
N THR A 428 9.87 -1.48 19.01
CA THR A 428 10.07 -0.43 20.02
C THR A 428 10.26 -0.97 21.43
N GLY A 429 9.72 -2.16 21.72
CA GLY A 429 9.62 -2.71 23.08
C GLY A 429 8.61 -1.97 23.97
N ARG A 430 7.81 -1.06 23.41
CA ARG A 430 6.71 -0.38 24.10
C ARG A 430 5.40 -1.17 23.89
N PRO A 431 4.50 -1.22 24.88
CA PRO A 431 3.18 -1.83 24.71
C PRO A 431 2.35 -1.05 23.70
N ALA A 432 1.38 -1.67 23.01
CA ALA A 432 0.46 -0.87 22.20
C ALA A 432 -0.53 -0.12 23.07
N ALA A 433 -1.13 0.89 22.46
CA ALA A 433 -2.26 1.62 23.00
C ALA A 433 -3.49 1.43 22.09
N SER A 434 -4.68 1.45 22.68
CA SER A 434 -5.93 1.47 21.91
C SER A 434 -6.05 2.81 21.18
N PRO A 435 -6.29 2.83 19.86
CA PRO A 435 -6.39 4.05 19.05
C PRO A 435 -7.78 4.69 19.19
N GLU A 436 -8.14 5.11 20.40
CA GLU A 436 -9.47 5.69 20.71
C GLU A 436 -9.79 6.93 19.86
N ARG A 437 -8.76 7.67 19.42
CA ARG A 437 -8.92 8.85 18.56
C ARG A 437 -9.58 8.57 17.21
N LEU A 438 -9.51 7.32 16.73
CA LEU A 438 -10.10 6.95 15.44
C LEU A 438 -11.61 6.75 15.59
N GLY A 439 -12.11 6.47 16.79
CA GLY A 439 -13.53 6.18 17.00
C GLY A 439 -13.94 4.81 16.44
N ARG A 440 -15.23 4.51 16.61
CA ARG A 440 -15.81 3.18 16.32
C ARG A 440 -16.34 3.06 14.90
N VAL A 441 -16.67 4.18 14.28
CA VAL A 441 -17.17 4.26 12.91
C VAL A 441 -16.51 5.47 12.26
N GLY A 442 -16.04 5.30 11.02
CA GLY A 442 -15.33 6.39 10.37
C GLY A 442 -15.06 6.16 8.89
N VAL A 443 -14.47 7.18 8.27
CA VAL A 443 -14.13 7.23 6.85
C VAL A 443 -12.65 7.51 6.71
N ALA A 444 -11.96 6.66 5.95
CA ALA A 444 -10.64 6.98 5.43
C ALA A 444 -10.81 7.86 4.17
N PRO A 445 -10.25 9.08 4.12
CA PRO A 445 -10.41 9.97 2.99
C PRO A 445 -9.63 9.47 1.76
N LEU A 446 -10.19 9.68 0.57
CA LEU A 446 -9.45 9.45 -0.67
C LEU A 446 -8.34 10.49 -0.82
N SER A 447 -7.15 10.07 -1.27
CA SER A 447 -6.10 11.03 -1.63
C SER A 447 -6.52 11.89 -2.83
N ARG A 448 -6.39 13.21 -2.69
CA ARG A 448 -6.63 14.14 -3.80
C ARG A 448 -5.71 13.85 -4.99
N LEU A 449 -4.43 13.57 -4.75
CA LEU A 449 -3.48 13.25 -5.83
C LEU A 449 -3.84 11.94 -6.53
N PHE A 450 -4.33 10.93 -5.79
CA PHE A 450 -4.84 9.70 -6.42
C PHE A 450 -6.01 10.01 -7.34
N TYR A 451 -6.99 10.76 -6.84
CA TYR A 451 -8.17 11.17 -7.60
C TYR A 451 -7.82 11.94 -8.87
N ASP A 452 -6.88 12.89 -8.78
CA ASP A 452 -6.52 13.76 -9.89
C ASP A 452 -5.71 13.02 -10.98
N SER A 453 -4.84 12.07 -10.58
CA SER A 453 -3.79 11.55 -11.46
C SER A 453 -3.91 10.09 -11.89
N ILE A 454 -4.80 9.29 -11.28
CA ILE A 454 -4.88 7.84 -11.60
C ILE A 454 -5.25 7.56 -13.06
N GLU A 455 -6.04 8.44 -13.68
CA GLU A 455 -6.46 8.32 -15.09
C GLU A 455 -5.28 8.45 -16.08
N GLU A 456 -4.14 9.00 -15.66
CA GLU A 456 -2.93 9.07 -16.50
C GLU A 456 -2.24 7.70 -16.64
N TYR A 457 -2.59 6.73 -15.79
CA TYR A 457 -2.05 5.37 -15.85
C TYR A 457 -2.92 4.48 -16.72
N THR A 458 -2.68 4.42 -18.02
CA THR A 458 -3.45 3.54 -18.94
C THR A 458 -3.45 2.06 -18.55
N THR A 459 -2.48 1.59 -17.76
CA THR A 459 -2.45 0.22 -17.20
C THR A 459 -3.45 0.01 -16.05
N PHE A 460 -3.72 1.05 -15.25
CA PHE A 460 -4.53 0.97 -14.01
C PHE A 460 -5.87 1.72 -14.14
N ALA A 461 -5.99 2.48 -15.21
CA ALA A 461 -7.13 3.21 -15.71
C ALA A 461 -7.22 3.00 -17.23
N PRO A 462 -7.60 1.80 -17.68
CA PRO A 462 -7.59 1.48 -19.10
C PRO A 462 -8.59 2.34 -19.87
N THR A 463 -8.19 2.77 -21.06
CA THR A 463 -8.98 3.62 -21.97
C THR A 463 -10.16 2.89 -22.62
N ASN A 464 -10.37 1.63 -22.27
CA ASN A 464 -11.52 0.83 -22.71
C ASN A 464 -12.83 1.24 -22.00
N GLY A 465 -12.77 2.22 -21.09
CA GLY A 465 -13.95 2.82 -20.46
C GLY A 465 -14.58 1.99 -19.36
N ILE A 466 -13.89 0.98 -18.80
CA ILE A 466 -14.46 0.16 -17.70
C ILE A 466 -14.67 0.95 -16.40
N TYR A 467 -13.91 2.03 -16.19
CA TYR A 467 -14.05 2.93 -15.06
C TYR A 467 -14.35 4.35 -15.55
N LEU A 468 -15.28 5.02 -14.87
CA LEU A 468 -15.63 6.41 -15.11
C LEU A 468 -15.39 7.26 -13.86
N ARG A 469 -14.65 8.36 -13.98
CA ARG A 469 -14.55 9.37 -12.93
C ARG A 469 -15.64 10.44 -13.11
N ASN A 470 -16.85 10.15 -12.61
CA ASN A 470 -18.01 11.04 -12.70
C ASN A 470 -18.41 11.72 -11.38
N LEU A 471 -17.80 11.34 -10.25
CA LEU A 471 -18.09 11.93 -8.94
C LEU A 471 -17.11 13.05 -8.60
N PRO A 472 -17.58 14.20 -8.07
CA PRO A 472 -16.71 15.21 -7.45
C PRO A 472 -15.91 14.62 -6.28
N TYR A 473 -14.68 15.10 -6.10
CA TYR A 473 -13.74 14.60 -5.09
C TYR A 473 -14.34 14.60 -3.67
N GLU A 474 -15.07 15.65 -3.29
CA GLU A 474 -15.70 15.82 -1.98
C GLU A 474 -16.73 14.75 -1.61
N HIS A 475 -17.22 13.99 -2.60
CA HIS A 475 -18.14 12.88 -2.39
C HIS A 475 -17.45 11.53 -2.34
N THR A 476 -16.16 11.46 -2.67
CA THR A 476 -15.40 10.20 -2.68
C THR A 476 -14.86 9.83 -1.31
N PHE A 477 -14.60 8.55 -1.10
CA PHE A 477 -13.92 8.03 0.07
C PHE A 477 -13.02 6.85 -0.31
N ASP A 478 -12.06 6.51 0.55
CA ASP A 478 -11.22 5.32 0.34
C ASP A 478 -11.86 4.11 1.00
N LYS A 479 -12.16 4.20 2.31
CA LYS A 479 -12.75 3.11 3.09
C LYS A 479 -13.77 3.65 4.10
N VAL A 480 -14.82 2.90 4.38
CA VAL A 480 -15.73 3.10 5.52
C VAL A 480 -15.64 1.88 6.41
N TYR A 481 -15.48 2.08 7.72
CA TYR A 481 -15.38 0.98 8.67
C TYR A 481 -16.35 1.13 9.83
N PHE A 482 -16.71 -0.02 10.40
CA PHE A 482 -17.45 -0.13 11.66
C PHE A 482 -16.71 -1.09 12.58
N ARG A 483 -16.61 -0.78 13.87
CA ARG A 483 -16.00 -1.67 14.87
C ARG A 483 -16.60 -1.52 16.27
N SER A 484 -16.65 -2.61 17.03
CA SER A 484 -16.99 -2.59 18.47
C SER A 484 -15.77 -2.40 19.37
N GLY A 485 -14.56 -2.57 18.83
CA GLY A 485 -13.33 -2.48 19.59
C GLY A 485 -12.12 -2.96 18.77
N TRP A 486 -11.08 -3.39 19.47
CA TRP A 486 -9.76 -3.69 18.91
C TRP A 486 -9.23 -5.08 19.30
N THR A 487 -10.07 -5.92 19.92
CA THR A 487 -9.74 -7.32 20.24
C THR A 487 -10.26 -8.26 19.15
N ASP A 488 -9.73 -9.48 19.11
CA ASP A 488 -10.18 -10.50 18.16
C ASP A 488 -11.67 -10.85 18.31
N GLN A 489 -12.27 -10.59 19.48
CA GLN A 489 -13.69 -10.83 19.75
C GLN A 489 -14.62 -9.73 19.23
N ASP A 490 -14.08 -8.56 18.94
CA ASP A 490 -14.85 -7.39 18.54
C ASP A 490 -15.34 -7.49 17.09
N ASP A 491 -16.51 -6.91 16.83
CA ASP A 491 -17.03 -6.74 15.50
C ASP A 491 -16.13 -5.79 14.70
N TYR A 492 -15.89 -6.10 13.44
CA TYR A 492 -15.26 -5.22 12.47
C TYR A 492 -15.83 -5.48 11.07
N LEU A 493 -16.25 -4.42 10.38
CA LEU A 493 -16.73 -4.46 8.99
C LEU A 493 -16.03 -3.38 8.17
N LEU A 494 -15.60 -3.71 6.96
CA LEU A 494 -14.98 -2.79 6.01
C LEU A 494 -15.74 -2.74 4.69
N LEU A 495 -16.07 -1.53 4.26
CA LEU A 495 -16.64 -1.20 2.95
C LEU A 495 -15.58 -0.45 2.12
N ASP A 496 -15.40 -0.87 0.87
CA ASP A 496 -14.49 -0.20 -0.07
C ASP A 496 -15.17 0.93 -0.84
N GLY A 497 -14.44 2.01 -1.08
CA GLY A 497 -14.89 3.19 -1.82
C GLY A 497 -14.31 3.30 -3.23
N ILE A 498 -13.36 2.45 -3.62
CA ILE A 498 -12.59 2.58 -4.86
C ILE A 498 -12.76 1.33 -5.72
N SER A 499 -12.75 1.52 -7.04
CA SER A 499 -12.56 0.48 -8.04
C SER A 499 -11.39 0.84 -8.95
N GLY A 500 -10.56 -0.13 -9.28
CA GLY A 500 -9.36 0.10 -10.10
C GLY A 500 -8.19 0.80 -9.37
N GLY A 501 -7.06 0.89 -10.06
CA GLY A 501 -5.74 1.08 -9.44
C GLY A 501 -4.79 -0.08 -9.75
N SER A 502 -3.66 -0.13 -9.05
CA SER A 502 -2.76 -1.30 -9.11
C SER A 502 -3.12 -2.27 -7.99
N HIS A 503 -3.13 -3.58 -8.28
CA HIS A 503 -3.49 -4.63 -7.31
C HIS A 503 -4.90 -4.48 -6.71
N SER A 504 -5.76 -3.76 -7.41
CA SER A 504 -7.14 -3.42 -7.04
C SER A 504 -8.15 -4.26 -7.80
N TYR A 505 -9.44 -4.10 -7.48
CA TYR A 505 -10.52 -4.85 -8.11
C TYR A 505 -11.72 -3.94 -8.44
N GLN A 506 -12.82 -4.53 -8.90
CA GLN A 506 -14.11 -3.85 -9.08
C GLN A 506 -14.98 -4.03 -7.82
N ASP A 507 -14.47 -3.56 -6.69
CA ASP A 507 -15.04 -3.79 -5.35
C ASP A 507 -15.51 -2.51 -4.66
N GLY A 508 -15.63 -1.41 -5.41
CA GLY A 508 -16.22 -0.18 -4.91
C GLY A 508 -17.66 -0.42 -4.47
N ASN A 509 -18.03 0.12 -3.31
CA ASN A 509 -19.31 -0.09 -2.63
C ASN A 509 -19.55 -1.53 -2.12
N CYS A 510 -18.54 -2.41 -2.16
CA CYS A 510 -18.62 -3.76 -1.62
C CYS A 510 -18.13 -3.86 -0.18
N ILE A 511 -18.72 -4.79 0.58
CA ILE A 511 -18.19 -5.19 1.88
C ILE A 511 -17.06 -6.19 1.60
N VAL A 512 -15.84 -5.83 1.99
CA VAL A 512 -14.63 -6.61 1.67
C VAL A 512 -14.12 -7.43 2.86
N ARG A 513 -14.55 -7.09 4.08
CA ARG A 513 -14.22 -7.80 5.31
C ARG A 513 -15.37 -7.72 6.33
N TYR A 514 -15.57 -8.82 7.05
CA TYR A 514 -16.31 -8.85 8.30
C TYR A 514 -15.67 -9.87 9.24
N THR A 515 -15.26 -9.44 10.44
CA THR A 515 -14.73 -10.30 11.49
C THR A 515 -15.49 -10.04 12.78
N SER A 516 -15.72 -11.09 13.57
CA SER A 516 -16.36 -11.00 14.87
C SER A 516 -16.18 -12.33 15.59
N ARG A 517 -16.06 -12.32 16.92
CA ARG A 517 -15.93 -13.54 17.75
C ARG A 517 -14.72 -14.40 17.39
N GLY A 518 -13.57 -13.78 17.11
CA GLY A 518 -12.32 -14.48 16.83
C GLY A 518 -12.20 -15.08 15.43
N VAL A 519 -13.20 -14.91 14.56
CA VAL A 519 -13.21 -15.51 13.21
C VAL A 519 -13.60 -14.54 12.10
N SER A 520 -13.09 -14.79 10.89
CA SER A 520 -13.50 -14.08 9.68
C SER A 520 -14.74 -14.75 9.11
N TRP A 521 -15.74 -13.95 8.75
CA TRP A 521 -17.01 -14.43 8.25
C TRP A 521 -17.17 -14.27 6.75
N PHE A 522 -16.59 -13.20 6.19
CA PHE A 522 -16.64 -12.91 4.75
C PHE A 522 -15.27 -12.99 4.09
N ARG A 523 -15.25 -13.49 2.86
CA ARG A 523 -14.05 -13.55 2.01
C ARG A 523 -14.39 -13.13 0.58
N PHE A 524 -13.45 -12.55 -0.14
CA PHE A 524 -13.60 -12.40 -1.58
C PHE A 524 -13.43 -13.76 -2.27
N ALA A 525 -14.23 -14.04 -3.30
CA ALA A 525 -14.23 -15.32 -4.01
C ALA A 525 -13.11 -15.45 -5.06
N GLY A 526 -12.42 -14.35 -5.36
CA GLY A 526 -11.33 -14.32 -6.34
C GLY A 526 -10.05 -14.99 -5.83
N GLY A 527 -9.29 -15.61 -6.73
CA GLY A 527 -7.87 -15.93 -6.48
C GLY A 527 -6.96 -14.74 -6.84
N HIS A 528 -5.77 -15.01 -7.38
CA HIS A 528 -4.88 -14.01 -7.99
C HIS A 528 -5.38 -13.51 -9.38
N GLN A 529 -6.69 -13.58 -9.64
CA GLN A 529 -7.30 -13.26 -10.94
C GLN A 529 -7.99 -11.89 -10.86
N PRO A 530 -8.22 -11.21 -12.01
CA PRO A 530 -9.09 -10.04 -12.03
C PRO A 530 -10.46 -10.38 -11.43
N ALA A 531 -10.83 -9.66 -10.38
CA ALA A 531 -12.07 -9.88 -9.63
C ALA A 531 -13.08 -8.77 -9.95
N THR A 532 -14.33 -9.17 -10.09
CA THR A 532 -15.46 -8.30 -10.40
C THR A 532 -16.31 -8.09 -9.15
N VAL A 533 -17.29 -7.17 -9.19
CA VAL A 533 -18.29 -7.01 -8.11
C VAL A 533 -18.96 -8.33 -7.68
N ARG A 534 -19.03 -9.33 -8.57
CA ARG A 534 -19.61 -10.66 -8.29
C ARG A 534 -18.78 -11.51 -7.33
N ASP A 535 -17.50 -11.20 -7.21
CA ASP A 535 -16.54 -11.91 -6.35
C ASP A 535 -16.47 -11.31 -4.94
N TYR A 536 -17.25 -10.25 -4.67
CA TYR A 536 -17.34 -9.57 -3.38
C TYR A 536 -18.76 -9.58 -2.83
N THR A 537 -18.90 -9.15 -1.57
CA THR A 537 -20.20 -8.91 -0.96
C THR A 537 -20.75 -7.58 -1.49
N GLY A 538 -21.36 -7.65 -2.68
CA GLY A 538 -21.85 -6.52 -3.45
C GLY A 538 -23.06 -6.87 -4.30
N VAL A 539 -23.53 -5.89 -5.09
CA VAL A 539 -24.69 -6.02 -5.97
C VAL A 539 -24.26 -5.89 -7.42
N SER A 540 -24.55 -6.90 -8.23
CA SER A 540 -24.39 -6.81 -9.69
C SER A 540 -25.73 -6.54 -10.35
N VAL A 541 -25.73 -5.65 -11.35
CA VAL A 541 -26.89 -5.34 -12.18
C VAL A 541 -26.66 -5.81 -13.61
N SER A 542 -27.73 -6.27 -14.27
CA SER A 542 -27.79 -6.37 -15.72
C SER A 542 -29.18 -6.01 -16.22
N VAL A 543 -29.26 -5.40 -17.39
CA VAL A 543 -30.49 -4.94 -18.04
C VAL A 543 -30.64 -5.69 -19.36
N ASP A 544 -31.76 -6.39 -19.54
CA ASP A 544 -32.04 -7.19 -20.75
C ASP A 544 -30.89 -8.16 -21.12
N GLY A 545 -30.19 -8.68 -20.10
CA GLY A 545 -29.05 -9.60 -20.25
C GLY A 545 -27.69 -8.93 -20.43
N ALA A 546 -27.61 -7.60 -20.49
CA ALA A 546 -26.34 -6.86 -20.60
C ALA A 546 -25.88 -6.33 -19.23
N GLY A 547 -24.62 -6.62 -18.86
CA GLY A 547 -23.97 -5.98 -17.71
C GLY A 547 -23.66 -4.49 -17.99
N PRO A 548 -23.23 -3.72 -16.98
CA PRO A 548 -23.10 -2.28 -17.11
C PRO A 548 -21.98 -1.83 -18.04
N GLY A 549 -20.99 -2.68 -18.34
CA GLY A 549 -19.87 -2.39 -19.25
C GLY A 549 -18.88 -1.35 -18.71
N CYS A 550 -19.34 -0.47 -17.83
CA CYS A 550 -18.61 0.59 -17.15
C CYS A 550 -19.19 0.74 -15.73
N GLU A 551 -18.37 1.14 -14.77
CA GLU A 551 -18.84 1.60 -13.45
C GLU A 551 -18.13 2.88 -13.02
N SER A 552 -18.74 3.63 -12.11
CA SER A 552 -18.03 4.72 -11.44
C SER A 552 -16.79 4.15 -10.74
N ARG A 553 -15.65 4.83 -10.92
CA ARG A 553 -14.41 4.48 -10.23
C ARG A 553 -14.57 4.57 -8.71
N TYR A 554 -15.41 5.49 -8.25
CA TYR A 554 -15.56 5.78 -6.84
C TYR A 554 -17.00 5.54 -6.40
N ALA A 555 -17.17 4.97 -5.21
CA ALA A 555 -18.44 5.07 -4.52
C ALA A 555 -18.59 6.47 -3.92
N ALA A 556 -19.80 7.01 -3.93
CA ALA A 556 -20.13 8.26 -3.26
C ALA A 556 -20.47 7.98 -1.79
N LEU A 557 -19.88 8.73 -0.86
CA LEU A 557 -20.36 8.84 0.51
C LEU A 557 -21.56 9.79 0.55
N ARG A 558 -22.73 9.28 0.91
CA ARG A 558 -23.96 10.07 1.03
C ARG A 558 -24.13 10.61 2.44
N TYR A 559 -23.87 9.77 3.43
CA TYR A 559 -23.90 10.17 4.83
C TYR A 559 -23.18 9.15 5.72
N LEU A 560 -22.70 9.62 6.86
CA LEU A 560 -22.22 8.81 7.97
C LEU A 560 -22.73 9.43 9.27
N GLN A 561 -23.37 8.64 10.11
CA GLN A 561 -23.95 9.12 11.37
C GLN A 561 -23.72 8.08 12.47
N GLU A 562 -23.36 8.55 13.66
CA GLU A 562 -23.22 7.72 14.85
C GLU A 562 -24.10 8.29 15.96
N GLY A 563 -25.05 7.50 16.42
CA GLY A 563 -25.89 7.76 17.58
C GLY A 563 -25.46 6.91 18.77
N GLU A 564 -26.26 6.96 19.84
CA GLU A 564 -25.99 6.22 21.08
C GLU A 564 -25.96 4.69 20.83
N ASN A 565 -27.00 4.18 20.16
CA ASN A 565 -27.21 2.73 19.97
C ASN A 565 -26.97 2.25 18.54
N LEU A 566 -27.01 3.15 17.55
CA LEU A 566 -26.88 2.80 16.14
C LEU A 566 -25.87 3.71 15.45
N ALA A 567 -25.16 3.16 14.48
CA ALA A 567 -24.41 3.92 13.50
C ALA A 567 -24.88 3.55 12.09
N VAL A 568 -24.82 4.51 11.16
CA VAL A 568 -25.28 4.29 9.79
C VAL A 568 -24.32 4.93 8.79
N ALA A 569 -24.01 4.19 7.73
CA ALA A 569 -23.40 4.74 6.51
C ALA A 569 -24.33 4.54 5.32
N GLY A 570 -24.45 5.56 4.48
CA GLY A 570 -25.11 5.49 3.18
C GLY A 570 -24.11 5.79 2.08
N THR A 571 -24.02 4.90 1.10
CA THR A 571 -23.10 5.01 -0.03
C THR A 571 -23.81 4.70 -1.35
N SER A 572 -23.24 5.09 -2.47
CA SER A 572 -23.79 4.73 -3.79
C SER A 572 -22.72 4.49 -4.84
N MET A 573 -22.99 3.58 -5.77
CA MET A 573 -22.22 3.32 -6.97
C MET A 573 -23.08 3.59 -8.21
N THR A 574 -22.56 4.35 -9.18
CA THR A 574 -23.25 4.59 -10.45
C THR A 574 -22.80 3.56 -11.48
N TYR A 575 -23.76 2.92 -12.13
CA TYR A 575 -23.56 2.14 -13.35
C TYR A 575 -24.09 2.98 -14.52
N PRO A 576 -23.20 3.67 -15.28
CA PRO A 576 -23.62 4.54 -16.37
C PRO A 576 -24.60 3.85 -17.31
N GLU A 577 -25.60 4.61 -17.77
CA GLU A 577 -26.67 4.15 -18.66
C GLU A 577 -27.62 3.08 -18.09
N GLN A 578 -27.35 2.49 -16.92
CA GLN A 578 -28.23 1.48 -16.31
C GLN A 578 -28.96 2.00 -15.07
N GLY A 579 -28.23 2.53 -14.09
CA GLY A 579 -28.82 3.03 -12.85
C GLY A 579 -27.81 3.21 -11.72
N ASP A 580 -28.32 3.59 -10.56
CA ASP A 580 -27.54 3.76 -9.35
C ASP A 580 -27.83 2.65 -8.35
N TRP A 581 -26.78 2.11 -7.75
CA TRP A 581 -26.85 1.20 -6.62
C TRP A 581 -26.55 1.97 -5.34
N TYR A 582 -27.53 2.07 -4.44
CA TYR A 582 -27.38 2.61 -3.10
C TYR A 582 -27.22 1.49 -2.10
N ARG A 583 -26.36 1.69 -1.09
CA ARG A 583 -26.14 0.78 0.02
C ARG A 583 -26.25 1.54 1.34
N HIS A 584 -27.06 1.02 2.24
CA HIS A 584 -27.25 1.54 3.59
C HIS A 584 -26.82 0.48 4.58
N ILE A 585 -25.81 0.76 5.40
CA ILE A 585 -25.34 -0.14 6.45
C ILE A 585 -25.72 0.48 7.79
N VAL A 586 -26.59 -0.20 8.52
CA VAL A 586 -26.93 0.11 9.92
C VAL A 586 -26.19 -0.86 10.80
N TYR A 587 -25.43 -0.35 11.77
CA TYR A 587 -24.75 -1.13 12.80
C TYR A 587 -25.34 -0.83 14.17
N SER A 588 -25.73 -1.85 14.91
CA SER A 588 -26.18 -1.73 16.29
C SER A 588 -25.09 -2.07 17.30
N ARG A 589 -25.06 -1.33 18.40
CA ARG A 589 -24.22 -1.64 19.57
C ARG A 589 -24.52 -3.00 20.18
N ASP A 590 -25.68 -3.57 19.90
CA ASP A 590 -26.03 -4.94 20.30
C ASP A 590 -25.38 -6.02 19.40
N GLY A 591 -24.54 -5.65 18.44
CA GLY A 591 -23.79 -6.59 17.61
C GLY A 591 -24.62 -7.22 16.49
N TRP A 592 -25.42 -6.41 15.80
CA TRP A 592 -26.11 -6.79 14.56
C TRP A 592 -25.98 -5.70 13.50
N PHE A 593 -26.04 -6.10 12.24
CA PHE A 593 -25.97 -5.23 11.06
C PHE A 593 -27.18 -5.44 10.17
N LEU A 594 -27.75 -4.35 9.65
CA LEU A 594 -28.71 -4.38 8.55
C LEU A 594 -28.07 -3.71 7.34
N VAL A 595 -27.98 -4.45 6.23
CA VAL A 595 -27.52 -3.92 4.94
C VAL A 595 -28.72 -3.86 4.00
N ILE A 596 -29.04 -2.67 3.53
CA ILE A 596 -30.11 -2.42 2.57
C ILE A 596 -29.48 -1.95 1.27
N ASP A 597 -29.75 -2.67 0.19
CA ASP A 597 -29.31 -2.34 -1.15
C ASP A 597 -30.52 -1.90 -1.99
N GLU A 598 -30.45 -0.71 -2.60
CA GLU A 598 -31.45 -0.22 -3.55
C GLU A 598 -30.83 -0.06 -4.94
N VAL A 599 -31.53 -0.47 -5.98
CA VAL A 599 -31.16 -0.22 -7.38
C VAL A 599 -32.21 0.67 -8.02
N TRP A 600 -31.78 1.85 -8.46
CA TRP A 600 -32.62 2.87 -9.07
C TRP A 600 -32.28 3.00 -10.56
N PRO A 601 -33.17 2.53 -11.46
CA PRO A 601 -32.89 2.50 -12.88
C PRO A 601 -32.94 3.90 -13.51
N VAL A 602 -32.08 4.16 -14.49
CA VAL A 602 -32.20 5.32 -15.40
C VAL A 602 -32.75 4.96 -16.78
N VAL A 603 -32.88 3.66 -17.05
CA VAL A 603 -33.50 3.10 -18.27
C VAL A 603 -34.62 2.12 -17.94
N ALA A 604 -35.51 1.90 -18.89
CA ALA A 604 -36.52 0.85 -18.82
C ALA A 604 -35.93 -0.48 -19.28
N GLY A 605 -36.29 -1.59 -18.63
CA GLY A 605 -35.87 -2.93 -19.05
C GLY A 605 -36.15 -3.99 -17.98
N ASP A 606 -35.78 -5.24 -18.28
CA ASP A 606 -35.76 -6.33 -17.32
C ASP A 606 -34.44 -6.30 -16.54
N PHE A 607 -34.53 -5.87 -15.28
CA PHE A 607 -33.37 -5.77 -14.39
C PHE A 607 -33.18 -7.09 -13.65
N LEU A 608 -32.02 -7.71 -13.86
CA LEU A 608 -31.50 -8.76 -13.00
C LEU A 608 -30.56 -8.12 -11.98
N VAL A 609 -31.02 -8.07 -10.73
CA VAL A 609 -30.28 -7.58 -9.57
C VAL A 609 -29.90 -8.76 -8.69
N GLU A 610 -28.61 -8.91 -8.41
CA GLU A 610 -28.08 -10.00 -7.60
C GLU A 610 -27.16 -9.49 -6.48
N CYS A 611 -27.61 -9.66 -5.23
CA CYS A 611 -26.78 -9.47 -4.04
C CYS A 611 -26.10 -10.79 -3.69
N ARG A 612 -24.80 -10.73 -3.36
CA ARG A 612 -24.00 -11.91 -3.01
C ARG A 612 -23.38 -11.76 -1.63
N TRP A 613 -23.34 -12.86 -0.90
CA TRP A 613 -22.61 -12.99 0.36
C TRP A 613 -21.67 -14.19 0.25
N HIS A 614 -20.39 -13.96 0.49
CA HIS A 614 -19.35 -14.98 0.39
C HIS A 614 -18.90 -15.36 1.79
N LEU A 615 -19.22 -16.58 2.20
CA LEU A 615 -19.29 -17.01 3.60
C LEU A 615 -18.24 -18.09 3.88
N LEU A 616 -17.57 -17.94 5.01
CA LEU A 616 -16.68 -18.95 5.57
C LEU A 616 -17.41 -19.78 6.63
N GLY A 617 -17.06 -21.07 6.73
CA GLY A 617 -17.58 -22.01 7.71
C GLY A 617 -18.69 -22.93 7.19
N ASP A 618 -19.25 -23.73 8.10
CA ASP A 618 -20.27 -24.72 7.79
C ASP A 618 -21.62 -24.02 7.57
N THR A 619 -22.01 -23.84 6.30
CA THR A 619 -23.21 -23.08 5.95
C THR A 619 -24.47 -23.92 5.77
N THR A 620 -25.59 -23.45 6.30
CA THR A 620 -26.93 -24.02 6.05
C THR A 620 -27.96 -22.93 5.80
N LEU A 621 -28.94 -23.20 4.93
CA LEU A 621 -30.08 -22.31 4.67
C LEU A 621 -31.38 -23.08 4.90
N THR A 622 -32.11 -22.72 5.96
CA THR A 622 -33.39 -23.35 6.32
C THR A 622 -34.43 -22.27 6.62
N ASP A 623 -35.61 -22.36 6.01
CA ASP A 623 -36.74 -21.42 6.25
C ASP A 623 -36.35 -19.93 6.18
N GLY A 624 -35.48 -19.57 5.23
CA GLY A 624 -35.00 -18.19 5.03
C GLY A 624 -34.03 -17.67 6.08
N LEU A 625 -33.55 -18.52 6.99
CA LEU A 625 -32.44 -18.25 7.90
C LEU A 625 -31.18 -18.95 7.38
N LEU A 626 -30.18 -18.15 7.02
CA LEU A 626 -28.83 -18.65 6.77
C LEU A 626 -28.05 -18.71 8.08
N ARG A 627 -27.32 -19.82 8.29
CA ARG A 627 -26.36 -19.97 9.38
C ARG A 627 -25.02 -20.37 8.82
N SER A 628 -23.95 -19.76 9.32
CA SER A 628 -22.59 -20.27 9.15
C SER A 628 -21.97 -20.50 10.52
N VAL A 629 -21.37 -21.68 10.73
CA VAL A 629 -20.75 -22.06 12.01
C VAL A 629 -19.25 -22.23 11.83
N GLN A 630 -18.47 -21.65 12.74
CA GLN A 630 -17.02 -21.82 12.82
C GLN A 630 -16.62 -21.98 14.29
N GLY A 631 -16.18 -23.18 14.66
CA GLY A 631 -15.84 -23.49 16.06
C GLY A 631 -17.04 -23.32 16.99
N ASP A 632 -16.90 -22.44 17.98
CA ASP A 632 -17.93 -22.07 18.96
C ASP A 632 -18.65 -20.76 18.60
N ALA A 633 -18.48 -20.24 17.38
CA ALA A 633 -19.15 -19.04 16.90
C ALA A 633 -20.11 -19.35 15.76
N GLN A 634 -21.21 -18.59 15.67
CA GLN A 634 -22.18 -18.67 14.59
C GLN A 634 -22.51 -17.28 14.04
N LEU A 635 -22.51 -17.16 12.71
CA LEU A 635 -23.15 -16.08 11.96
C LEU A 635 -24.57 -16.50 11.56
N SER A 636 -25.54 -15.65 11.86
CA SER A 636 -26.94 -15.82 11.43
C SER A 636 -27.33 -14.68 10.51
N MET A 637 -28.07 -14.98 9.43
CA MET A 637 -28.48 -13.99 8.43
C MET A 637 -29.92 -14.20 7.96
N ARG A 638 -30.68 -13.11 7.78
CA ARG A 638 -32.04 -13.10 7.23
C ARG A 638 -32.17 -12.10 6.10
N HIS A 639 -33.00 -12.47 5.12
CA HIS A 639 -33.22 -11.70 3.90
C HIS A 639 -34.66 -11.18 3.79
N ALA A 640 -34.83 -10.00 3.20
CA ALA A 640 -36.09 -9.43 2.75
C ALA A 640 -35.91 -8.68 1.41
N GLY A 641 -36.99 -8.44 0.65
CA GLY A 641 -36.93 -7.73 -0.64
C GLY A 641 -36.73 -8.59 -1.89
N SER A 642 -36.55 -9.91 -1.76
CA SER A 642 -36.63 -10.81 -2.92
C SER A 642 -37.23 -12.17 -2.60
N GLY A 643 -37.88 -12.78 -3.60
CA GLY A 643 -38.49 -14.11 -3.49
C GLY A 643 -37.54 -15.26 -3.85
N TRP A 644 -36.33 -14.96 -4.33
CA TRP A 644 -35.37 -15.97 -4.77
C TRP A 644 -34.05 -15.83 -4.03
N GLN A 645 -33.58 -16.95 -3.50
CA GLN A 645 -32.29 -17.10 -2.84
C GLN A 645 -31.73 -18.50 -3.09
N GLU A 646 -30.41 -18.61 -3.19
CA GLU A 646 -29.71 -19.87 -3.39
C GLU A 646 -28.40 -19.88 -2.60
N LEU A 647 -28.12 -20.99 -1.91
CA LEU A 647 -26.82 -21.24 -1.29
C LEU A 647 -26.03 -22.18 -2.21
N VAL A 648 -24.90 -21.71 -2.71
CA VAL A 648 -24.05 -22.43 -3.66
C VAL A 648 -22.74 -22.78 -2.97
N ALA A 649 -22.37 -24.05 -2.97
CA ALA A 649 -21.02 -24.46 -2.58
C ALA A 649 -20.00 -23.89 -3.58
N SER A 650 -18.88 -23.37 -3.09
CA SER A 650 -17.96 -22.62 -3.93
C SER A 650 -16.64 -23.38 -4.10
N ASP A 651 -16.36 -23.87 -5.31
CA ASP A 651 -15.16 -24.66 -5.62
C ASP A 651 -13.90 -23.80 -5.93
N TYR A 652 -13.74 -22.62 -5.32
CA TYR A 652 -12.55 -21.80 -5.57
C TYR A 652 -11.28 -22.40 -4.92
N TRP A 653 -10.12 -21.94 -5.35
CA TRP A 653 -8.77 -22.41 -5.01
C TRP A 653 -8.34 -22.25 -3.52
N CYS A 654 -9.25 -22.24 -2.54
CA CYS A 654 -8.92 -22.18 -1.12
C CYS A 654 -9.07 -23.52 -0.42
N ALA A 655 -8.22 -23.76 0.58
CA ALA A 655 -8.23 -24.97 1.40
C ALA A 655 -9.35 -24.99 2.47
N GLU A 656 -10.11 -23.90 2.60
CA GLU A 656 -11.18 -23.73 3.59
C GLU A 656 -12.55 -23.86 2.93
N GLU A 657 -13.54 -24.36 3.67
CA GLU A 657 -14.92 -24.45 3.21
C GLU A 657 -15.52 -23.06 2.99
N HIS A 658 -15.99 -22.82 1.76
CA HIS A 658 -16.52 -21.54 1.32
C HIS A 658 -17.84 -21.73 0.57
N SER A 659 -18.83 -20.91 0.91
CA SER A 659 -20.15 -20.92 0.29
C SER A 659 -20.57 -19.53 -0.15
N ARG A 660 -21.36 -19.46 -1.21
CA ARG A 660 -21.91 -18.22 -1.73
C ARG A 660 -23.42 -18.22 -1.62
N TRP A 661 -23.98 -17.29 -0.84
CA TRP A 661 -25.41 -17.06 -0.77
C TRP A 661 -25.80 -15.94 -1.73
N VAL A 662 -26.64 -16.26 -2.72
CA VAL A 662 -27.09 -15.34 -3.77
C VAL A 662 -28.55 -15.02 -3.55
N GLN A 663 -28.88 -13.73 -3.53
CA GLN A 663 -30.24 -13.21 -3.50
C GLN A 663 -30.52 -12.53 -4.84
N ARG A 664 -31.65 -12.84 -5.47
CA ARG A 664 -31.95 -12.39 -6.85
C ARG A 664 -33.32 -11.74 -6.95
N SER A 665 -33.40 -10.68 -7.73
CA SER A 665 -34.63 -10.10 -8.26
C SER A 665 -34.49 -10.01 -9.77
N LEU A 666 -35.50 -10.49 -10.49
CA LEU A 666 -35.67 -10.27 -11.93
C LEU A 666 -36.99 -9.56 -12.12
N THR A 667 -36.94 -8.26 -12.36
CA THR A 667 -38.15 -7.41 -12.40
C THR A 667 -38.04 -6.39 -13.52
N ALA A 668 -39.14 -6.17 -14.24
CA ALA A 668 -39.26 -5.06 -15.18
C ALA A 668 -39.31 -3.74 -14.41
N LEU A 669 -38.29 -2.89 -14.57
CA LEU A 669 -38.22 -1.59 -13.92
C LEU A 669 -38.33 -0.44 -14.93
N GLN A 670 -38.66 0.73 -14.40
CA GLN A 670 -38.80 1.99 -15.14
C GLN A 670 -38.11 3.10 -14.35
N PRO A 671 -37.59 4.15 -15.02
CA PRO A 671 -37.00 5.29 -14.32
C PRO A 671 -37.90 5.82 -13.20
N GLY A 672 -37.32 6.03 -12.02
CA GLY A 672 -38.04 6.46 -10.81
C GLY A 672 -38.75 5.34 -10.02
N LYS A 673 -38.64 4.08 -10.45
CA LYS A 673 -39.10 2.90 -9.70
C LYS A 673 -37.91 1.98 -9.38
N GLY A 674 -37.37 2.12 -8.17
CA GLY A 674 -36.30 1.24 -7.69
C GLY A 674 -36.80 -0.11 -7.19
N THR A 675 -35.86 -1.04 -7.03
CA THR A 675 -36.01 -2.29 -6.28
C THR A 675 -35.07 -2.26 -5.09
N ARG A 676 -35.42 -2.96 -4.01
CA ARG A 676 -34.58 -3.05 -2.82
C ARG A 676 -34.46 -4.47 -2.29
N MET A 677 -33.35 -4.76 -1.64
CA MET A 677 -33.07 -5.99 -0.91
C MET A 677 -32.45 -5.63 0.43
N ALA A 678 -32.75 -6.38 1.47
CA ALA A 678 -32.17 -6.16 2.79
C ALA A 678 -31.69 -7.46 3.42
N THR A 679 -30.52 -7.42 4.03
CA THR A 679 -29.95 -8.54 4.79
C THR A 679 -29.61 -8.07 6.20
N LEU A 680 -30.25 -8.70 7.19
CA LEU A 680 -29.91 -8.57 8.60
C LEU A 680 -28.95 -9.69 8.98
N PHE A 681 -27.85 -9.39 9.65
CA PHE A 681 -26.94 -10.41 10.18
C PHE A 681 -26.37 -10.06 11.54
N TRP A 682 -26.03 -11.09 12.31
CA TRP A 682 -25.46 -10.98 13.66
C TRP A 682 -24.65 -12.22 14.00
N THR A 683 -23.76 -12.09 14.98
CA THR A 683 -22.93 -13.19 15.47
C THR A 683 -23.22 -13.48 16.93
N ASP A 684 -23.20 -14.76 17.27
CA ASP A 684 -23.43 -15.27 18.62
C ASP A 684 -22.47 -16.41 18.94
N PRO A 685 -22.13 -16.65 20.22
CA PRO A 685 -21.53 -17.90 20.63
C PRO A 685 -22.53 -19.04 20.41
N ALA A 686 -22.11 -20.11 19.74
CA ALA A 686 -22.90 -21.33 19.62
C ALA A 686 -22.87 -22.12 20.94
N PRO A 687 -24.02 -22.63 21.46
CA PRO A 687 -25.35 -22.69 20.83
C PRO A 687 -26.29 -21.54 21.23
N ASP A 688 -25.83 -20.53 21.96
CA ASP A 688 -26.63 -19.43 22.52
C ASP A 688 -26.97 -18.37 21.44
N VAL A 689 -27.79 -18.78 20.48
CA VAL A 689 -28.10 -17.99 19.29
C VAL A 689 -29.36 -17.15 19.51
N ARG A 690 -29.26 -15.84 19.29
CA ARG A 690 -30.41 -14.93 19.25
C ARG A 690 -31.21 -15.19 17.97
N ASP A 691 -32.54 -15.09 18.05
CA ASP A 691 -33.41 -15.12 16.88
C ASP A 691 -33.97 -13.73 16.62
N LEU A 692 -33.33 -12.99 15.71
CA LEU A 692 -33.81 -11.71 15.23
C LEU A 692 -34.66 -11.94 13.99
N SER A 693 -35.74 -11.19 13.83
CA SER A 693 -36.57 -11.22 12.61
C SER A 693 -36.37 -9.97 11.77
N LEU A 694 -36.59 -10.08 10.46
CA LEU A 694 -36.55 -8.97 9.51
C LEU A 694 -37.83 -8.99 8.69
N VAL A 695 -38.58 -7.89 8.74
CA VAL A 695 -39.82 -7.71 7.96
C VAL A 695 -39.70 -6.44 7.15
N GLU A 696 -39.86 -6.57 5.83
CA GLU A 696 -39.99 -5.43 4.94
C GLU A 696 -41.43 -4.88 4.97
N GLU A 697 -41.53 -3.56 5.10
CA GLU A 697 -42.76 -2.77 5.06
C GLU A 697 -42.62 -1.71 3.96
N GLU A 698 -43.68 -0.97 3.62
CA GLU A 698 -43.72 -0.12 2.42
C GLU A 698 -42.50 0.81 2.26
N ASN A 699 -42.04 1.48 3.32
CA ASN A 699 -40.84 2.35 3.31
C ASN A 699 -39.91 2.09 4.51
N SER A 700 -40.00 0.91 5.12
CA SER A 700 -39.29 0.60 6.35
C SER A 700 -38.92 -0.88 6.45
N PHE A 701 -37.95 -1.15 7.32
CA PHE A 701 -37.58 -2.50 7.75
C PHE A 701 -37.77 -2.58 9.25
N ARG A 702 -38.59 -3.53 9.69
CA ARG A 702 -38.83 -3.79 11.10
C ARG A 702 -38.00 -4.98 11.55
N ILE A 703 -37.24 -4.78 12.62
CA ILE A 703 -36.41 -5.77 13.28
C ILE A 703 -36.97 -6.01 14.69
N GLU A 704 -37.22 -7.26 15.04
CA GLU A 704 -37.57 -7.64 16.41
C GLU A 704 -36.32 -8.20 17.10
N VAL A 705 -35.92 -7.59 18.22
CA VAL A 705 -34.72 -7.93 19.01
C VAL A 705 -35.13 -8.16 20.46
N GLY A 706 -35.15 -9.41 20.92
CA GLY A 706 -35.39 -9.72 22.35
C GLY A 706 -36.74 -9.23 22.92
N GLY A 707 -37.72 -8.92 22.07
CA GLY A 707 -39.02 -8.36 22.46
C GLY A 707 -39.16 -6.85 22.23
N ASP A 708 -38.08 -6.17 21.89
CA ASP A 708 -38.08 -4.78 21.43
C ASP A 708 -38.15 -4.70 19.90
N THR A 709 -38.77 -3.64 19.39
CA THR A 709 -38.95 -3.41 17.95
C THR A 709 -38.11 -2.22 17.51
N VAL A 710 -37.21 -2.44 16.54
CA VAL A 710 -36.45 -1.39 15.86
C VAL A 710 -36.99 -1.24 14.44
N THR A 711 -37.54 -0.08 14.11
CA THR A 711 -38.02 0.23 12.75
C THR A 711 -37.04 1.15 12.06
N ILE A 712 -36.44 0.70 10.97
CA ILE A 712 -35.55 1.47 10.09
C ILE A 712 -36.37 2.04 8.94
N VAL A 713 -36.57 3.36 8.91
CA VAL A 713 -37.28 4.05 7.82
C VAL A 713 -36.29 4.64 6.85
N LEU A 714 -36.52 4.46 5.54
CA LEU A 714 -35.81 5.18 4.49
C LEU A 714 -36.65 6.39 4.06
N GLU A 715 -36.26 7.59 4.48
CA GLU A 715 -36.98 8.81 4.10
C GLU A 715 -36.73 9.16 2.63
N LYS A 716 -37.80 9.33 1.86
CA LYS A 716 -37.75 9.53 0.40
C LYS A 716 -37.53 11.00 -0.02
N GLU A 717 -37.38 11.93 0.93
CA GLU A 717 -37.33 13.36 0.64
C GLU A 717 -35.88 13.88 0.55
N ALA A 718 -35.44 14.04 -0.70
CA ALA A 718 -34.22 14.70 -1.21
C ALA A 718 -32.94 13.86 -1.29
N GLU A 719 -32.48 13.55 -2.52
CA GLU A 719 -31.12 13.15 -2.99
C GLU A 719 -30.29 12.14 -2.17
N SER A 720 -30.73 11.68 -1.00
CA SER A 720 -30.02 10.88 -0.01
C SER A 720 -31.06 10.33 1.00
N PRO A 721 -31.39 9.03 0.96
CA PRO A 721 -32.33 8.45 1.91
C PRO A 721 -31.78 8.54 3.34
N ALA A 722 -32.47 9.21 4.26
CA ALA A 722 -32.07 9.21 5.67
C ALA A 722 -32.63 7.96 6.36
N VAL A 723 -31.82 7.34 7.24
CA VAL A 723 -32.26 6.24 8.10
C VAL A 723 -32.73 6.81 9.44
N THR A 724 -33.98 6.56 9.81
CA THR A 724 -34.49 6.86 11.16
C THR A 724 -34.87 5.56 11.88
N ALA A 725 -34.57 5.49 13.19
CA ALA A 725 -34.89 4.35 14.04
C ALA A 725 -35.92 4.74 15.12
N SER A 726 -36.92 3.89 15.37
CA SER A 726 -37.92 4.12 16.42
C SER A 726 -37.28 4.26 17.81
N GLY A 727 -37.14 5.49 18.32
CA GLY A 727 -36.58 5.81 19.64
C GLY A 727 -35.24 6.56 19.63
N ALA A 728 -34.59 6.72 18.47
CA ALA A 728 -33.39 7.52 18.31
C ALA A 728 -33.44 8.29 16.98
N THR A 729 -33.57 9.61 17.05
CA THR A 729 -33.39 10.47 15.88
C THR A 729 -31.89 10.59 15.62
N LEU A 730 -31.39 9.91 14.58
CA LEU A 730 -30.09 10.28 14.04
C LEU A 730 -30.24 11.68 13.43
N PRO A 731 -29.35 12.64 13.73
CA PRO A 731 -29.55 14.04 13.35
C PRO A 731 -29.72 14.18 11.83
N THR A 732 -30.70 14.96 11.40
CA THR A 732 -30.84 15.38 9.99
C THR A 732 -29.53 15.97 9.49
N ALA A 733 -29.13 15.58 8.28
CA ALA A 733 -27.90 15.98 7.62
C ALA A 733 -27.65 17.50 7.70
N GLY A 734 -26.90 17.93 8.70
CA GLY A 734 -26.07 19.11 8.60
C GLY A 734 -24.74 18.65 8.05
N ARG A 735 -24.34 19.17 6.89
CA ARG A 735 -22.93 19.16 6.47
C ARG A 735 -22.10 19.53 7.70
N ASN A 736 -21.37 18.55 8.23
CA ASN A 736 -20.21 18.73 9.08
C ASN A 736 -19.33 17.49 8.89
N VAL A 737 -18.86 17.33 7.65
CA VAL A 737 -17.46 16.96 7.48
C VAL A 737 -16.78 18.29 7.19
N ASP A 738 -16.25 18.94 8.22
CA ASP A 738 -15.31 20.05 8.01
C ASP A 738 -14.07 19.48 7.33
N ALA A 739 -14.10 19.44 6.00
CA ALA A 739 -12.93 19.33 5.15
C ALA A 739 -12.20 20.69 5.02
N SER A 740 -12.56 21.68 5.83
CA SER A 740 -12.08 23.06 5.74
C SER A 740 -11.89 23.72 7.11
N ASP A 741 -10.82 23.37 7.81
CA ASP A 741 -9.95 24.43 8.34
C ASP A 741 -9.05 24.89 7.18
N SER A 742 -9.67 25.50 6.17
CA SER A 742 -9.02 26.17 5.05
C SER A 742 -9.36 27.67 5.11
N ALA A 743 -8.37 28.47 5.49
CA ALA A 743 -8.35 29.88 5.15
C ALA A 743 -7.92 30.04 3.67
N PRO A 744 -8.37 31.09 2.98
CA PRO A 744 -8.67 31.01 1.55
C PRO A 744 -7.48 31.42 0.69
N PHE A 745 -7.27 30.69 -0.40
CA PHE A 745 -6.68 31.27 -1.60
C PHE A 745 -7.60 31.00 -2.78
N GLY A 746 -8.20 32.08 -3.26
CA GLY A 746 -9.11 32.08 -4.39
C GLY A 746 -8.38 31.84 -5.70
N MET A 747 -9.14 31.25 -6.62
CA MET A 747 -9.30 31.71 -8.00
C MET A 747 -10.64 31.13 -8.47
N THR A 748 -11.71 31.89 -8.24
CA THR A 748 -12.98 31.68 -8.92
C THR A 748 -12.82 32.14 -10.37
N GLY A 749 -12.59 31.19 -11.27
CA GLY A 749 -12.85 31.35 -12.70
C GLY A 749 -13.95 30.38 -13.07
N GLY A 750 -15.18 30.88 -13.20
CA GLY A 750 -16.33 30.08 -13.62
C GLY A 750 -16.12 29.53 -15.02
N LEU A 751 -16.61 28.30 -15.26
CA LEU A 751 -16.84 27.80 -16.61
C LEU A 751 -18.12 28.49 -17.12
N ASP A 752 -17.96 29.71 -17.64
CA ASP A 752 -18.99 30.40 -18.41
C ASP A 752 -18.91 29.95 -19.88
N GLU A 753 -20.08 29.60 -20.42
CA GLU A 753 -20.51 29.47 -21.84
C GLU A 753 -19.62 28.72 -22.87
N PRO A 754 -20.24 27.97 -23.80
CA PRO A 754 -19.50 27.30 -24.87
C PRO A 754 -18.74 28.30 -25.76
N VAL A 755 -17.47 28.00 -26.04
CA VAL A 755 -16.53 28.85 -26.83
C VAL A 755 -17.11 29.23 -28.21
N TRP A 756 -17.90 28.34 -28.81
CA TRP A 756 -18.74 28.61 -29.97
C TRP A 756 -19.89 27.60 -30.02
N ARG A 757 -20.93 27.92 -30.80
CA ARG A 757 -22.05 27.02 -31.06
C ARG A 757 -22.49 27.16 -32.51
N THR A 758 -22.66 26.02 -33.17
CA THR A 758 -23.19 25.94 -34.53
C THR A 758 -24.46 25.09 -34.58
N ARG A 759 -25.25 25.23 -35.65
CA ARG A 759 -26.51 24.50 -35.84
C ARG A 759 -26.35 23.55 -37.02
N CYS A 760 -26.39 22.24 -36.73
CA CYS A 760 -26.43 21.19 -37.75
C CYS A 760 -27.82 21.13 -38.42
N ALA A 761 -27.89 20.49 -39.58
CA ALA A 761 -29.10 20.44 -40.39
C ALA A 761 -30.19 19.55 -39.76
N ASP A 762 -29.78 18.54 -39.00
CA ASP A 762 -30.64 17.66 -38.20
C ASP A 762 -30.03 17.39 -36.80
N ALA A 763 -30.64 16.51 -36.01
CA ALA A 763 -30.09 16.01 -34.76
C ALA A 763 -28.69 15.41 -34.99
N VAL A 764 -27.72 15.85 -34.19
CA VAL A 764 -26.36 15.34 -34.25
C VAL A 764 -26.34 13.93 -33.67
N THR A 765 -25.99 12.96 -34.49
CA THR A 765 -26.00 11.53 -34.18
C THR A 765 -24.60 10.95 -33.96
N ALA A 766 -23.57 11.65 -34.44
CA ALA A 766 -22.17 11.31 -34.20
C ALA A 766 -21.31 12.58 -34.16
N LEU A 767 -20.27 12.59 -33.34
CA LEU A 767 -19.30 13.69 -33.26
C LEU A 767 -17.91 13.12 -32.99
N ASP A 768 -16.89 13.65 -33.66
CA ASP A 768 -15.49 13.39 -33.31
C ASP A 768 -14.62 14.62 -33.56
N ILE A 769 -13.52 14.75 -32.80
CA ILE A 769 -12.66 15.94 -32.80
C ILE A 769 -11.20 15.50 -32.93
N GLY A 770 -10.52 15.99 -33.95
CA GLY A 770 -9.06 15.93 -34.11
C GLY A 770 -8.39 17.23 -33.63
N ASN A 771 -7.05 17.28 -33.73
CA ASN A 771 -6.26 18.38 -33.17
C ASN A 771 -6.67 19.79 -33.68
N ASP A 772 -7.06 19.91 -34.96
CA ASP A 772 -7.43 21.19 -35.60
C ASP A 772 -8.83 21.16 -36.27
N TRP A 773 -9.57 20.05 -36.14
CA TRP A 773 -10.82 19.81 -36.89
C TRP A 773 -11.86 19.11 -36.01
N GLY A 774 -13.13 19.48 -36.15
CA GLY A 774 -14.26 18.75 -35.58
C GLY A 774 -15.20 18.25 -36.67
N PHE A 775 -15.81 17.08 -36.50
CA PHE A 775 -16.77 16.55 -37.46
C PHE A 775 -18.06 16.17 -36.74
N ALA A 776 -19.19 16.72 -37.19
CA ALA A 776 -20.52 16.33 -36.71
C ALA A 776 -21.28 15.60 -37.82
N GLY A 777 -21.70 14.37 -37.53
CA GLY A 777 -22.63 13.60 -38.32
C GLY A 777 -24.08 13.85 -37.89
N ASP A 778 -24.97 13.95 -38.87
CA ASP A 778 -26.42 14.06 -38.67
C ASP A 778 -27.19 13.15 -39.66
N GLY A 779 -28.51 13.27 -39.68
CA GLY A 779 -29.39 12.47 -40.55
C GLY A 779 -29.24 12.70 -42.06
N VAL A 780 -28.43 13.67 -42.48
CA VAL A 780 -28.24 14.03 -43.91
C VAL A 780 -26.78 14.03 -44.37
N GLY A 781 -25.81 14.05 -43.45
CA GLY A 781 -24.40 13.97 -43.81
C GLY A 781 -23.45 14.30 -42.67
N VAL A 782 -22.18 14.51 -43.01
CA VAL A 782 -21.14 14.95 -42.07
C VAL A 782 -20.73 16.39 -42.37
N THR A 783 -20.55 17.19 -41.32
CA THR A 783 -20.09 18.58 -41.40
C THR A 783 -18.78 18.72 -40.64
N ALA A 784 -17.77 19.32 -41.27
CA ALA A 784 -16.48 19.62 -40.65
C ALA A 784 -16.41 21.06 -40.15
N PHE A 785 -15.71 21.27 -39.05
CA PHE A 785 -15.46 22.55 -38.39
C PHE A 785 -13.97 22.71 -38.11
N ASN A 786 -13.45 23.94 -38.11
CA ASN A 786 -12.12 24.22 -37.55
C ASN A 786 -12.18 24.41 -36.02
N SER A 787 -11.03 24.61 -35.40
CA SER A 787 -10.90 24.89 -33.97
C SER A 787 -11.64 26.16 -33.49
N ASP A 788 -11.87 27.13 -34.39
CA ASP A 788 -12.64 28.35 -34.13
C ASP A 788 -14.17 28.15 -34.23
N GLY A 789 -14.63 26.96 -34.66
CA GLY A 789 -16.05 26.62 -34.81
C GLY A 789 -16.66 27.00 -36.15
N ASP A 790 -15.86 27.49 -37.09
CA ASP A 790 -16.31 27.78 -38.44
C ASP A 790 -16.54 26.49 -39.21
N GLN A 791 -17.72 26.38 -39.82
CA GLN A 791 -18.04 25.29 -40.74
C GLN A 791 -17.15 25.39 -41.98
N LEU A 792 -16.38 24.34 -42.24
CA LEU A 792 -15.47 24.24 -43.37
C LEU A 792 -16.16 23.67 -44.60
N TRP A 793 -16.90 22.57 -44.43
CA TRP A 793 -17.67 21.91 -45.47
C TRP A 793 -18.74 21.00 -44.87
N THR A 794 -19.76 20.69 -45.67
CA THR A 794 -20.74 19.64 -45.38
C THR A 794 -20.80 18.69 -46.55
N ARG A 795 -20.86 17.40 -46.25
CA ARG A 795 -20.90 16.35 -47.24
C ARG A 795 -22.02 15.37 -46.93
N ALA A 796 -22.93 15.22 -47.89
CA ALA A 796 -23.94 14.18 -47.82
C ALA A 796 -23.31 12.79 -47.96
N ILE A 797 -23.85 11.84 -47.20
CA ILE A 797 -23.56 10.41 -47.35
C ILE A 797 -24.88 9.68 -47.61
N ASP A 798 -24.81 8.42 -48.03
CA ASP A 798 -25.99 7.57 -48.16
C ASP A 798 -26.46 7.11 -46.77
N GLY A 799 -27.64 7.58 -46.34
CA GLY A 799 -28.18 7.34 -44.99
C GLY A 799 -27.77 8.39 -43.95
N GLY A 800 -28.33 8.27 -42.74
CA GLY A 800 -27.96 9.06 -41.58
C GLY A 800 -26.62 8.60 -41.00
N VAL A 801 -25.80 9.54 -40.54
CA VAL A 801 -24.48 9.22 -39.96
C VAL A 801 -24.66 8.56 -38.60
N CYS A 802 -24.06 7.39 -38.40
CA CYS A 802 -24.05 6.67 -37.12
C CYS A 802 -22.72 6.78 -36.40
N ALA A 803 -21.63 7.03 -37.14
CA ALA A 803 -20.29 7.16 -36.58
C ALA A 803 -19.41 8.06 -37.47
N VAL A 804 -18.55 8.84 -36.83
CA VAL A 804 -17.48 9.60 -37.46
C VAL A 804 -16.20 9.34 -36.68
N ALA A 805 -15.08 9.15 -37.38
CA ALA A 805 -13.75 9.08 -36.80
C ALA A 805 -12.84 10.10 -37.49
N ALA A 806 -12.36 11.09 -36.74
CA ALA A 806 -11.37 12.08 -37.17
C ALA A 806 -9.99 11.42 -37.29
N LEU A 807 -9.25 11.74 -38.35
CA LEU A 807 -7.89 11.22 -38.58
C LEU A 807 -6.85 12.35 -38.52
N ASP A 808 -5.62 11.98 -38.18
CA ASP A 808 -4.49 12.92 -38.00
C ASP A 808 -4.15 13.75 -39.26
N ASP A 809 -4.57 13.31 -40.44
CA ASP A 809 -4.39 14.03 -41.70
C ASP A 809 -5.49 15.08 -41.99
N GLY A 810 -6.39 15.30 -41.03
CA GLY A 810 -7.49 16.27 -41.12
C GLY A 810 -8.71 15.76 -41.88
N GLY A 811 -8.71 14.52 -42.36
CA GLY A 811 -9.90 13.87 -42.93
C GLY A 811 -10.72 13.10 -41.89
N ALA A 812 -11.81 12.47 -42.32
CA ALA A 812 -12.61 11.57 -41.47
C ALA A 812 -12.93 10.23 -42.14
N VAL A 813 -13.22 9.21 -41.35
CA VAL A 813 -13.97 8.01 -41.79
C VAL A 813 -15.38 8.13 -41.26
N VAL A 814 -16.38 7.96 -42.13
CA VAL A 814 -17.78 8.18 -41.81
C VAL A 814 -18.60 6.96 -42.19
N GLY A 815 -19.38 6.45 -41.25
CA GLY A 815 -20.30 5.33 -41.43
C GLY A 815 -21.70 5.72 -41.01
N GLY A 816 -22.70 5.31 -41.80
CA GLY A 816 -24.11 5.58 -41.56
C GLY A 816 -24.96 4.33 -41.51
N ASP A 817 -26.27 4.53 -41.48
CA ASP A 817 -27.27 3.46 -41.65
C ASP A 817 -27.49 3.04 -43.12
N GLY A 818 -26.80 3.71 -44.07
CA GLY A 818 -26.65 3.24 -45.44
C GLY A 818 -25.56 2.16 -45.58
N GLU A 819 -25.57 1.46 -46.71
CA GLU A 819 -24.67 0.33 -46.97
C GLU A 819 -23.22 0.74 -47.31
N THR A 820 -22.84 2.01 -47.11
CA THR A 820 -21.54 2.56 -47.58
C THR A 820 -20.76 3.27 -46.46
N VAL A 821 -19.49 2.90 -46.29
CA VAL A 821 -18.51 3.62 -45.46
C VAL A 821 -17.65 4.53 -46.35
N TYR A 822 -17.46 5.77 -45.93
CA TYR A 822 -16.70 6.78 -46.68
C TYR A 822 -15.41 7.15 -45.96
N ARG A 823 -14.30 7.22 -46.70
CA ARG A 823 -13.09 7.92 -46.28
C ARG A 823 -13.03 9.28 -46.96
N LEU A 824 -13.05 10.34 -46.16
CA LEU A 824 -13.02 11.73 -46.59
C LEU A 824 -11.66 12.36 -46.30
N ASP A 825 -11.15 13.18 -47.20
CA ASP A 825 -9.99 14.04 -46.92
C ASP A 825 -10.41 15.33 -46.19
N ALA A 826 -9.42 16.17 -45.86
CA ALA A 826 -9.64 17.42 -45.15
C ALA A 826 -10.51 18.45 -45.91
N SER A 827 -10.72 18.27 -47.22
CA SER A 827 -11.61 19.09 -48.05
C SER A 827 -13.03 18.52 -48.16
N GLY A 828 -13.27 17.34 -47.59
CA GLY A 828 -14.53 16.62 -47.68
C GLY A 828 -14.68 15.80 -48.96
N GLU A 829 -13.64 15.69 -49.79
CA GLU A 829 -13.65 14.81 -50.95
C GLU A 829 -13.43 13.36 -50.53
N THR A 830 -14.02 12.41 -51.26
CA THR A 830 -13.95 10.99 -50.88
C THR A 830 -12.74 10.38 -51.54
N LEU A 831 -11.81 9.93 -50.72
CA LEU A 831 -10.63 9.21 -51.14
C LEU A 831 -10.99 7.78 -51.56
N TRP A 832 -11.86 7.12 -50.80
CA TRP A 832 -12.46 5.84 -51.16
C TRP A 832 -13.77 5.62 -50.41
N SER A 833 -14.63 4.79 -50.97
CA SER A 833 -15.84 4.30 -50.30
C SER A 833 -15.94 2.79 -50.44
N CYS A 834 -16.39 2.12 -49.39
CA CYS A 834 -16.63 0.68 -49.39
C CYS A 834 -18.12 0.43 -49.20
N HIS A 835 -18.73 -0.29 -50.14
CA HIS A 835 -20.15 -0.66 -50.10
C HIS A 835 -20.27 -2.11 -49.63
N GLY A 836 -21.07 -2.36 -48.60
CA GLY A 836 -21.38 -3.71 -48.11
C GLY A 836 -22.27 -4.42 -49.12
N SER A 837 -21.70 -5.24 -49.99
CA SER A 837 -22.49 -6.27 -50.67
C SER A 837 -22.77 -7.43 -49.71
N PRO A 838 -23.94 -8.07 -49.80
CA PRO A 838 -24.36 -9.12 -48.86
C PRO A 838 -23.46 -10.35 -48.82
#